data_AF-A0A094F3W6-F1
#
_entry.id   AF-A0A094F3W6-F1
#
_cell.length_a   1.000
_cell.length_b   1.000
_cell.length_c   1.000
_cell.angle_alpha   90.00
_cell.angle_beta   90.00
_cell.angle_gamma   90.00
#
_symmetry.space_group_name_H-M   'P 1'
#
loop_
_entity.id
_entity.type
_entity.pdbx_description
1 polymer ?
#
loop_
_entity_poly.entity_id
_entity_poly.type
_entity_poly.pdbx_seq_one_letter_code
_entity_poly.pdbx_strand_id
1 'polypeptide(L)'
;MALKGRGYCTGPSFDKECPVCWAIAGHGWGSGHWRVVYPHFIHDRHLFRLVYCAVNYARYSGAWKLARVLVPWLSYPTLDGNTDQYNKVHSSLPLRGGDLVHSRATTPATHVTLLYLSCGIGKWDPEGAASPTPTYLAAFVFTLPSTITARSNLLLFSDNPHAYSETRGPGGVEINPDAYNTYLIAIMRAGGIVIGLLSLVGSSLAEPSIEVFESVNELPAGWTQVRTPAPETKVSLRVALEHPNQELCEQTLLDVSTPDHPKYGQHLTGAELKYMLKPRDESTDSVMSWLDSAKIPAGDIKNDGEWINFRATVAQAEELLSTKFYVYKHNEDNKEMIRTLEYSLPSSVAPHVLTIQPTTRFSRMLAQRNTIHDVDSVNAVFGFSATNNKAPAVPTTELDVKACNASITPACLRALYNIGDYQADPKGKSLFGVAGYLNQYAKIKDLSNFIQKYAPYATGKNFTAVGIKGGQNLQNSTENDVEANLDIQYAVALSYNIPVTYYSTGGLGELVPDLDQPDKNDNQNEPYLDFINYILALPKNKLPQTITTSYGENEQSVPPKYAKKVCSMFGELGLRGVSVLFSSGDTGVGSACQTNDGKNTTRFLPIFPAACPWVTSVGGTQYVEPEHAVDFSSGGFSDLFPRPKYQDAAVKGYLSILGDRWKGLYNPAGRGFPDVAAQGKRFHVIDEVANKTNPDILVGGTSASAPAFAAIVALLNNARTARHLPPLGFLNPWIYSIGHKGLNDVTHGGSRGCTGKDIYSGLPTPIVPYASWNATKGWDPVTGHGTPDFKRLLEL
;
A
#
# COMPACT_ATOMS: atom_id res chain seq x y z
N MET A 1 -34.37 62.25 32.70
CA MET A 1 -33.41 63.08 31.94
C MET A 1 -33.16 62.40 30.59
N ALA A 2 -33.19 63.03 29.41
CA ALA A 2 -32.57 64.28 28.95
C ALA A 2 -31.02 64.14 28.87
N LEU A 3 -30.33 64.41 27.75
CA LEU A 3 -30.65 65.27 26.59
C LEU A 3 -30.26 64.67 25.20
N LYS A 4 -31.07 64.99 24.18
CA LYS A 4 -30.80 65.41 22.77
C LYS A 4 -29.50 64.96 22.04
N GLY A 5 -29.53 64.59 20.75
CA GLY A 5 -30.64 64.40 19.79
C GLY A 5 -30.35 64.83 18.33
N ARG A 6 -31.36 64.65 17.45
CA ARG A 6 -31.39 64.91 15.97
C ARG A 6 -30.65 63.87 15.10
N GLY A 7 -31.09 63.53 13.88
CA GLY A 7 -32.38 63.83 13.22
C GLY A 7 -32.35 63.85 11.68
N TYR A 8 -32.98 62.86 11.03
CA TYR A 8 -33.51 62.74 9.65
C TYR A 8 -33.20 63.81 8.57
N CYS A 9 -32.87 63.38 7.32
CA CYS A 9 -33.84 63.34 6.19
C CYS A 9 -33.26 62.90 4.81
N THR A 10 -34.11 62.18 4.03
CA THR A 10 -34.28 62.17 2.54
C THR A 10 -33.12 61.97 1.53
N GLY A 11 -33.39 61.15 0.49
CA GLY A 11 -32.67 61.11 -0.81
C GLY A 11 -33.23 62.14 -1.84
N PRO A 12 -33.19 61.93 -3.19
CA PRO A 12 -33.14 60.65 -3.91
C PRO A 12 -32.11 60.56 -5.08
N SER A 13 -32.30 59.55 -5.94
CA SER A 13 -31.55 59.09 -7.13
C SER A 13 -31.37 60.05 -8.31
N PHE A 14 -30.34 59.81 -9.14
CA PHE A 14 -30.35 60.03 -10.60
C PHE A 14 -29.37 59.08 -11.33
N ASP A 15 -29.66 58.77 -12.61
CA ASP A 15 -28.96 57.77 -13.45
C ASP A 15 -27.91 58.33 -14.43
N LYS A 16 -27.17 57.39 -15.07
CA LYS A 16 -26.53 57.42 -16.42
C LYS A 16 -25.02 57.62 -16.58
N GLU A 17 -24.36 56.48 -16.82
CA GLU A 17 -23.60 56.11 -18.04
C GLU A 17 -22.39 56.92 -18.59
N CYS A 18 -21.46 56.11 -19.13
CA CYS A 18 -20.47 56.35 -20.18
C CYS A 18 -19.05 56.88 -19.82
N PRO A 19 -18.02 56.52 -20.62
CA PRO A 19 -16.64 56.39 -20.14
C PRO A 19 -15.61 57.31 -20.83
N VAL A 20 -14.39 57.37 -20.28
CA VAL A 20 -13.23 57.98 -20.94
C VAL A 20 -11.98 57.11 -20.78
N CYS A 21 -11.38 56.70 -21.90
CA CYS A 21 -10.00 56.22 -21.94
C CYS A 21 -9.07 57.41 -22.23
N TRP A 22 -7.95 57.54 -21.50
CA TRP A 22 -6.84 58.42 -21.85
C TRP A 22 -5.51 57.70 -21.67
N ALA A 23 -4.53 58.02 -22.51
CA ALA A 23 -3.20 57.44 -22.52
C ALA A 23 -2.18 58.40 -23.17
N ILE A 24 -0.89 58.01 -23.13
CA ILE A 24 0.27 58.52 -23.88
C ILE A 24 1.18 59.57 -23.17
N ALA A 25 2.49 59.26 -23.21
CA ALA A 25 3.69 60.07 -22.99
C ALA A 25 4.04 60.56 -21.56
N GLY A 26 5.33 60.65 -21.18
CA GLY A 26 6.53 60.19 -21.91
C GLY A 26 7.89 60.62 -21.30
N HIS A 27 8.98 60.18 -21.95
CA HIS A 27 10.42 60.36 -21.62
C HIS A 27 10.98 59.53 -20.44
N GLY A 28 12.21 58.97 -20.50
CA GLY A 28 13.11 58.79 -21.66
C GLY A 28 14.62 58.77 -21.33
N TRP A 29 15.44 58.16 -22.20
CA TRP A 29 16.93 58.01 -22.16
C TRP A 29 17.46 57.03 -21.08
N GLY A 30 18.52 56.22 -21.28
CA GLY A 30 19.37 55.94 -22.46
C GLY A 30 20.83 55.61 -22.04
N SER A 31 21.68 54.86 -22.74
CA SER A 31 21.55 53.95 -23.91
C SER A 31 22.87 53.14 -24.11
N GLY A 32 22.92 52.04 -24.90
CA GLY A 32 24.18 51.35 -25.21
C GLY A 32 24.07 50.06 -26.06
N HIS A 33 24.93 49.89 -27.09
CA HIS A 33 24.94 48.76 -28.05
C HIS A 33 26.35 48.53 -28.63
N TRP A 34 26.69 47.26 -28.95
CA TRP A 34 27.73 46.86 -29.93
C TRP A 34 27.36 45.50 -30.58
N ARG A 35 27.91 45.18 -31.77
CA ARG A 35 27.46 44.07 -32.64
C ARG A 35 28.57 43.64 -33.65
N VAL A 36 28.38 42.47 -34.30
CA VAL A 36 29.14 41.90 -35.46
C VAL A 36 30.61 41.46 -35.09
N VAL A 37 31.30 40.44 -35.64
CA VAL A 37 31.23 39.71 -36.94
C VAL A 37 31.54 38.18 -36.82
N TYR A 38 31.17 37.41 -37.86
CA TYR A 38 31.34 35.96 -38.14
C TYR A 38 32.72 35.60 -38.79
N PRO A 39 33.21 34.32 -38.87
CA PRO A 39 32.76 33.34 -39.91
C PRO A 39 32.86 31.79 -39.65
N HIS A 40 32.05 31.05 -40.42
CA HIS A 40 32.12 29.67 -40.97
C HIS A 40 33.10 28.58 -40.46
N PHE A 41 32.61 27.33 -40.32
CA PHE A 41 32.68 26.29 -41.39
C PHE A 41 31.65 25.14 -41.17
N ILE A 42 31.60 24.15 -42.08
CA ILE A 42 30.50 23.18 -42.28
C ILE A 42 31.02 21.73 -42.31
N HIS A 43 30.35 20.77 -41.61
CA HIS A 43 29.82 19.51 -42.20
C HIS A 43 29.19 18.53 -41.17
N ASP A 44 27.93 18.18 -41.44
CA ASP A 44 27.32 16.82 -41.50
C ASP A 44 27.90 15.64 -40.67
N ARG A 45 27.00 14.89 -39.98
CA ARG A 45 27.12 13.43 -39.82
C ARG A 45 25.81 12.73 -39.40
N HIS A 46 25.22 11.96 -40.32
CA HIS A 46 24.37 10.81 -39.98
C HIS A 46 25.20 9.69 -39.32
N LEU A 47 25.23 9.56 -37.97
CA LEU A 47 25.73 8.31 -37.32
C LEU A 47 25.35 8.10 -35.84
N PHE A 48 24.07 8.25 -35.46
CA PHE A 48 23.57 7.86 -34.12
C PHE A 48 22.38 6.88 -34.14
N ARG A 49 22.40 5.92 -35.08
CA ARG A 49 21.49 4.75 -35.12
C ARG A 49 22.25 3.42 -35.21
N LEU A 50 23.14 3.14 -34.25
CA LEU A 50 23.80 1.82 -34.14
C LEU A 50 24.15 1.35 -32.72
N VAL A 51 23.77 2.09 -31.67
CA VAL A 51 23.97 1.68 -30.25
C VAL A 51 22.68 1.09 -29.63
N TYR A 52 21.51 1.42 -30.18
CA TYR A 52 20.20 1.15 -29.54
C TYR A 52 19.69 -0.31 -29.68
N CYS A 53 20.27 -1.12 -30.56
CA CYS A 53 19.86 -2.52 -30.75
C CYS A 53 20.69 -3.52 -29.93
N ALA A 54 22.00 -3.28 -29.76
CA ALA A 54 22.89 -4.19 -29.02
C ALA A 54 22.50 -4.32 -27.53
N VAL A 55 22.09 -3.21 -26.89
CA VAL A 55 21.70 -3.17 -25.47
C VAL A 55 20.38 -3.92 -25.21
N ASN A 56 19.47 -3.99 -26.19
CA ASN A 56 18.19 -4.65 -26.03
C ASN A 56 18.24 -6.16 -26.24
N TYR A 57 19.12 -6.67 -27.12
CA TYR A 57 19.29 -8.13 -27.29
C TYR A 57 19.92 -8.77 -26.05
N ALA A 58 20.92 -8.11 -25.44
CA ALA A 58 21.56 -8.53 -24.19
C ALA A 58 20.64 -8.47 -22.94
N ARG A 59 19.41 -7.94 -23.07
CA ARG A 59 18.37 -7.96 -22.03
C ARG A 59 17.43 -9.16 -22.10
N TYR A 60 17.39 -9.90 -23.22
CA TYR A 60 16.44 -10.99 -23.45
C TYR A 60 17.02 -12.41 -23.28
N SER A 61 18.32 -12.55 -22.97
CA SER A 61 19.02 -13.85 -22.93
C SER A 61 19.56 -14.28 -21.55
N GLY A 62 19.07 -13.69 -20.45
CA GLY A 62 19.10 -14.28 -19.10
C GLY A 62 20.48 -14.56 -18.44
N ALA A 63 21.58 -13.94 -18.88
CA ALA A 63 22.92 -14.26 -18.36
C ALA A 63 23.68 -13.03 -17.82
N TRP A 64 23.79 -12.91 -16.49
CA TRP A 64 24.65 -11.93 -15.81
C TRP A 64 25.40 -12.52 -14.61
N LYS A 65 26.61 -13.02 -14.85
CA LYS A 65 27.71 -13.08 -13.88
C LYS A 65 28.98 -12.57 -14.56
N LEU A 66 29.83 -11.87 -13.80
CA LEU A 66 31.15 -11.32 -14.20
C LEU A 66 31.16 -10.21 -15.27
N ALA A 67 31.22 -8.95 -14.83
CA ALA A 67 31.87 -7.85 -15.56
C ALA A 67 32.21 -6.65 -14.64
N ARG A 68 33.36 -6.70 -13.96
CA ARG A 68 34.10 -5.52 -13.47
C ARG A 68 35.54 -5.65 -13.98
N VAL A 69 36.28 -4.53 -13.96
CA VAL A 69 37.69 -4.40 -14.38
C VAL A 69 37.91 -4.40 -15.90
N LEU A 70 38.10 -3.20 -16.46
CA LEU A 70 39.36 -2.82 -17.12
C LEU A 70 39.38 -1.32 -17.46
N VAL A 71 40.43 -0.62 -17.02
CA VAL A 71 40.83 0.73 -17.44
C VAL A 71 42.36 0.75 -17.39
N PRO A 72 43.06 1.20 -18.44
CA PRO A 72 44.15 2.14 -18.17
C PRO A 72 44.41 3.22 -19.25
N TRP A 73 44.56 4.47 -18.75
CA TRP A 73 45.62 5.45 -19.09
C TRP A 73 45.82 5.99 -20.52
N LEU A 74 45.71 7.33 -20.62
CA LEU A 74 46.68 8.25 -21.25
C LEU A 74 46.73 9.55 -20.41
N SER A 75 47.80 10.36 -20.48
CA SER A 75 48.12 11.31 -19.38
C SER A 75 48.89 12.59 -19.77
N TYR A 76 48.55 13.70 -19.08
CA TYR A 76 49.36 14.93 -18.82
C TYR A 76 49.83 15.82 -20.00
N PRO A 77 50.33 17.07 -19.73
CA PRO A 77 50.27 17.92 -18.51
C PRO A 77 49.19 19.04 -18.69
N THR A 78 49.15 20.28 -18.17
CA THR A 78 49.97 21.28 -17.41
C THR A 78 48.99 22.18 -16.58
N LEU A 79 49.30 23.12 -15.66
CA LEU A 79 50.43 23.47 -14.76
C LEU A 79 49.92 24.44 -13.64
N ASP A 80 50.75 24.68 -12.61
CA ASP A 80 50.87 25.84 -11.69
C ASP A 80 49.69 26.48 -10.92
N GLY A 81 49.88 26.68 -9.60
CA GLY A 81 48.98 27.49 -8.74
C GLY A 81 49.14 27.38 -7.21
N ASN A 82 50.36 27.52 -6.67
CA ASN A 82 50.76 27.67 -5.24
C ASN A 82 49.74 28.34 -4.27
N THR A 83 49.67 28.11 -2.95
CA THR A 83 50.41 27.25 -1.95
C THR A 83 49.50 27.07 -0.69
N ASP A 84 49.83 26.50 0.49
CA ASP A 84 51.09 26.06 1.15
C ASP A 84 50.85 24.87 2.14
N GLN A 85 51.76 24.65 3.11
CA GLN A 85 51.84 23.54 4.07
C GLN A 85 51.55 23.94 5.54
N TYR A 86 51.40 22.96 6.45
CA TYR A 86 52.34 22.79 7.58
C TYR A 86 52.33 21.37 8.22
N ASN A 87 53.50 20.99 8.75
CA ASN A 87 53.97 19.78 9.46
C ASN A 87 52.97 18.95 10.35
N LYS A 88 52.95 17.59 10.37
CA LYS A 88 53.95 16.52 10.76
C LYS A 88 54.08 16.25 12.29
N VAL A 89 53.78 15.01 12.74
CA VAL A 89 54.42 14.25 13.87
C VAL A 89 54.35 12.72 13.58
N HIS A 90 55.22 11.91 14.21
CA HIS A 90 55.37 10.43 14.13
C HIS A 90 54.30 9.65 14.97
N SER A 91 54.17 8.30 15.02
CA SER A 91 55.20 7.23 15.05
C SER A 91 54.75 5.78 14.68
N SER A 92 55.72 4.84 14.74
CA SER A 92 55.85 3.40 14.39
C SER A 92 54.81 2.39 14.96
N LEU A 93 54.33 1.35 14.22
CA LEU A 93 54.95 0.02 13.89
C LEU A 93 55.23 -0.92 15.12
N PRO A 94 55.32 -2.29 15.05
CA PRO A 94 55.46 -3.20 13.88
C PRO A 94 54.82 -4.64 13.89
N LEU A 95 54.96 -5.41 12.77
CA LEU A 95 54.85 -6.90 12.57
C LEU A 95 53.43 -7.56 12.75
N ARG A 96 53.04 -8.74 12.23
CA ARG A 96 53.35 -9.75 11.13
C ARG A 96 52.13 -10.73 11.11
N GLY A 97 51.81 -11.62 10.16
CA GLY A 97 52.29 -12.12 8.84
C GLY A 97 51.13 -12.99 8.23
N GLY A 98 51.24 -13.88 7.24
CA GLY A 98 52.31 -14.35 6.34
C GLY A 98 51.77 -15.38 5.30
N ASP A 99 52.66 -15.82 4.38
CA ASP A 99 52.57 -16.98 3.45
C ASP A 99 51.64 -16.99 2.19
N LEU A 100 52.04 -17.84 1.23
CA LEU A 100 51.65 -17.91 -0.19
C LEU A 100 51.55 -19.38 -0.65
N VAL A 101 50.64 -19.70 -1.58
CA VAL A 101 50.63 -20.98 -2.33
C VAL A 101 50.26 -20.76 -3.80
N HIS A 102 50.97 -21.44 -4.71
CA HIS A 102 50.73 -21.42 -6.17
C HIS A 102 49.68 -22.44 -6.64
N SER A 103 49.03 -22.14 -7.77
CA SER A 103 48.79 -23.16 -8.81
C SER A 103 48.79 -22.53 -10.22
N ARG A 104 48.93 -23.35 -11.26
CA ARG A 104 48.91 -22.95 -12.68
C ARG A 104 47.61 -23.40 -13.35
N ALA A 105 47.19 -22.68 -14.39
CA ALA A 105 46.29 -23.20 -15.43
C ALA A 105 46.77 -22.74 -16.82
N THR A 106 46.55 -23.55 -17.85
CA THR A 106 47.03 -23.34 -19.22
C THR A 106 45.87 -23.10 -20.20
N THR A 107 46.09 -22.25 -21.20
CA THR A 107 45.16 -22.01 -22.33
C THR A 107 45.30 -23.06 -23.44
N PRO A 108 44.30 -23.15 -24.33
CA PRO A 108 44.65 -22.96 -25.75
C PRO A 108 43.62 -22.17 -26.60
N ALA A 109 44.18 -21.49 -27.61
CA ALA A 109 43.65 -21.05 -28.92
C ALA A 109 42.14 -20.86 -29.20
N THR A 110 41.82 -19.69 -29.77
CA THR A 110 40.60 -19.38 -30.54
C THR A 110 40.77 -19.63 -32.05
N HIS A 111 39.68 -19.92 -32.75
CA HIS A 111 39.51 -19.71 -34.20
C HIS A 111 38.09 -19.18 -34.46
N VAL A 112 37.96 -18.12 -35.27
CA VAL A 112 36.69 -17.54 -35.73
C VAL A 112 36.88 -17.13 -37.19
N THR A 113 35.95 -17.54 -38.07
CA THR A 113 36.01 -17.27 -39.51
C THR A 113 35.05 -16.14 -39.87
N LEU A 114 35.53 -15.15 -40.64
CA LEU A 114 34.69 -14.09 -41.21
C LEU A 114 33.85 -14.58 -42.40
N LEU A 115 32.64 -14.04 -42.53
CA LEU A 115 31.86 -14.05 -43.76
C LEU A 115 31.33 -12.65 -44.06
N TYR A 116 31.57 -12.18 -45.28
CA TYR A 116 31.06 -10.91 -45.81
C TYR A 116 29.63 -11.07 -46.32
N LEU A 117 28.84 -9.99 -46.26
CA LEU A 117 27.69 -9.78 -47.13
C LEU A 117 27.61 -8.31 -47.56
N SER A 118 27.31 -8.09 -48.84
CA SER A 118 27.32 -6.78 -49.49
C SER A 118 25.97 -6.07 -49.44
N CYS A 119 25.99 -4.74 -49.43
CA CYS A 119 24.78 -3.91 -49.45
C CYS A 119 24.30 -3.65 -50.89
N GLY A 120 22.98 -3.74 -51.12
CA GLY A 120 22.31 -3.34 -52.36
C GLY A 120 21.26 -2.27 -52.07
N ILE A 121 21.18 -1.24 -52.91
CA ILE A 121 20.33 -0.05 -52.69
C ILE A 121 19.13 -0.09 -53.64
N GLY A 122 17.92 0.11 -53.10
CA GLY A 122 16.68 0.32 -53.85
C GLY A 122 15.92 1.54 -53.29
N LYS A 123 15.23 2.30 -54.16
CA LYS A 123 14.51 3.53 -53.79
C LYS A 123 13.03 3.28 -53.50
N TRP A 124 12.44 4.23 -52.78
CA TRP A 124 10.99 4.42 -52.61
C TRP A 124 10.38 5.19 -53.79
N ASP A 125 9.10 4.93 -54.10
CA ASP A 125 8.00 5.92 -53.99
C ASP A 125 6.62 5.20 -54.12
N PRO A 126 5.47 5.88 -53.83
CA PRO A 126 4.25 5.19 -53.37
C PRO A 126 3.05 5.22 -54.34
N GLU A 127 2.06 4.36 -54.10
CA GLU A 127 0.60 4.65 -54.15
C GLU A 127 -0.25 3.39 -53.82
N GLY A 128 -1.57 3.56 -53.65
CA GLY A 128 -2.55 2.47 -53.68
C GLY A 128 -3.20 2.10 -52.33
N ALA A 129 -4.53 2.23 -52.25
CA ALA A 129 -5.33 1.84 -51.09
C ALA A 129 -6.42 0.83 -51.47
N ALA A 130 -6.59 -0.24 -50.68
CA ALA A 130 -7.84 -0.98 -50.49
C ALA A 130 -7.68 -2.06 -49.39
N SER A 131 -8.73 -2.29 -48.60
CA SER A 131 -8.94 -3.56 -47.90
C SER A 131 -9.85 -4.46 -48.76
N PRO A 132 -9.82 -5.79 -48.57
CA PRO A 132 -10.65 -6.38 -47.53
C PRO A 132 -9.98 -7.53 -46.74
N THR A 133 -10.64 -7.99 -45.69
CA THR A 133 -10.30 -9.23 -44.96
C THR A 133 -10.68 -10.48 -45.78
N PRO A 134 -9.99 -11.63 -45.58
CA PRO A 134 -10.50 -12.59 -44.61
C PRO A 134 -9.43 -13.35 -43.79
N THR A 135 -9.94 -14.12 -42.83
CA THR A 135 -9.28 -15.03 -41.86
C THR A 135 -8.38 -16.10 -42.50
N TYR A 136 -7.28 -16.49 -41.83
CA TYR A 136 -6.76 -17.86 -41.89
C TYR A 136 -6.00 -18.28 -40.61
N LEU A 137 -5.98 -19.59 -40.32
CA LEU A 137 -5.15 -20.21 -39.29
C LEU A 137 -3.68 -20.26 -39.73
N ALA A 138 -2.76 -20.25 -38.76
CA ALA A 138 -1.38 -20.67 -38.94
C ALA A 138 -1.02 -21.75 -37.90
N ALA A 139 -0.78 -22.98 -38.37
CA ALA A 139 -0.25 -24.06 -37.54
C ALA A 139 1.29 -24.05 -37.58
N PHE A 140 1.94 -24.28 -36.44
CA PHE A 140 3.40 -24.39 -36.35
C PHE A 140 3.85 -25.83 -36.13
N VAL A 141 4.65 -26.33 -37.08
CA VAL A 141 5.15 -27.71 -37.22
C VAL A 141 6.51 -27.58 -37.93
N PHE A 142 7.65 -28.12 -37.47
CA PHE A 142 7.97 -28.91 -36.26
C PHE A 142 9.50 -28.82 -35.98
N THR A 143 10.02 -29.75 -35.17
CA THR A 143 11.44 -30.16 -35.02
C THR A 143 12.32 -29.46 -33.96
N LEU A 144 12.43 -30.13 -32.81
CA LEU A 144 13.65 -30.27 -32.04
C LEU A 144 14.06 -31.76 -32.05
N PRO A 145 15.34 -32.11 -31.86
CA PRO A 145 15.81 -33.49 -32.05
C PRO A 145 15.41 -34.46 -30.93
N SER A 146 15.03 -35.67 -31.36
CA SER A 146 15.06 -36.95 -30.63
C SER A 146 16.45 -37.25 -30.03
N THR A 147 16.66 -38.05 -28.98
CA THR A 147 15.83 -38.94 -28.13
C THR A 147 16.61 -39.12 -26.80
N ILE A 148 16.09 -39.63 -25.67
CA ILE A 148 15.48 -40.96 -25.40
C ILE A 148 14.59 -40.82 -24.15
N THR A 149 13.45 -41.53 -24.10
CA THR A 149 12.77 -41.82 -22.83
C THR A 149 12.05 -43.16 -22.93
N ALA A 150 12.31 -44.08 -22.01
CA ALA A 150 11.55 -45.32 -21.91
C ALA A 150 10.15 -45.03 -21.35
N ARG A 151 9.11 -45.64 -21.92
CA ARG A 151 7.78 -45.70 -21.30
C ARG A 151 7.47 -47.13 -20.87
N SER A 152 7.24 -47.30 -19.58
CA SER A 152 6.53 -48.46 -19.05
C SER A 152 5.06 -48.38 -19.47
N ASN A 153 4.48 -49.49 -19.91
CA ASN A 153 3.04 -49.58 -20.10
C ASN A 153 2.34 -49.69 -18.74
N LEU A 154 1.18 -49.04 -18.60
CA LEU A 154 0.15 -49.49 -17.66
C LEU A 154 -1.20 -49.47 -18.38
N LEU A 155 -1.96 -50.54 -18.22
CA LEU A 155 -3.26 -50.76 -18.83
C LEU A 155 -4.37 -50.15 -17.96
N LEU A 156 -5.39 -49.58 -18.60
CA LEU A 156 -6.73 -49.51 -18.03
C LEU A 156 -7.74 -49.99 -19.09
N PHE A 157 -8.64 -50.86 -18.66
CA PHE A 157 -9.72 -51.42 -19.48
C PHE A 157 -10.91 -50.46 -19.52
N SER A 158 -11.65 -50.48 -20.63
CA SER A 158 -13.04 -50.05 -20.68
C SER A 158 -13.75 -50.78 -21.82
N ASP A 159 -14.64 -51.70 -21.47
CA ASP A 159 -15.43 -52.46 -22.44
C ASP A 159 -16.68 -51.69 -22.88
N ASN A 160 -16.92 -51.59 -24.18
CA ASN A 160 -18.24 -51.84 -24.76
C ASN A 160 -18.16 -52.09 -26.28
N PRO A 161 -18.88 -53.09 -26.83
CA PRO A 161 -18.86 -53.41 -28.26
C PRO A 161 -20.00 -52.72 -29.05
N HIS A 162 -20.20 -53.17 -30.30
CA HIS A 162 -21.15 -52.74 -31.35
C HIS A 162 -20.62 -51.67 -32.34
N ALA A 163 -20.87 -51.74 -33.65
CA ALA A 163 -21.38 -52.85 -34.49
C ALA A 163 -21.26 -52.53 -36.00
N TYR A 164 -20.68 -53.46 -36.80
CA TYR A 164 -20.71 -53.49 -38.29
C TYR A 164 -20.08 -52.26 -39.01
N SER A 165 -19.73 -52.27 -40.31
CA SER A 165 -19.95 -53.23 -41.40
C SER A 165 -18.73 -53.41 -42.33
N GLU A 166 -18.84 -54.38 -43.24
CA GLU A 166 -17.81 -54.91 -44.16
C GLU A 166 -17.22 -53.90 -45.17
N THR A 167 -16.00 -54.18 -45.66
CA THR A 167 -15.78 -54.41 -47.12
C THR A 167 -14.47 -55.17 -47.40
N ARG A 168 -14.47 -56.00 -48.47
CA ARG A 168 -13.29 -56.69 -49.06
C ARG A 168 -12.64 -55.74 -50.08
N GLY A 169 -11.38 -55.79 -50.52
CA GLY A 169 -10.26 -56.77 -50.51
C GLY A 169 -9.41 -56.45 -51.78
N PRO A 170 -8.57 -57.33 -52.35
CA PRO A 170 -7.79 -58.45 -51.79
C PRO A 170 -6.25 -58.23 -51.94
N GLY A 171 -5.42 -59.15 -51.46
CA GLY A 171 -3.97 -59.12 -51.70
C GLY A 171 -3.17 -60.13 -50.88
N GLY A 172 -3.17 -61.40 -51.29
CA GLY A 172 -2.49 -62.49 -50.56
C GLY A 172 -1.20 -62.97 -51.23
N VAL A 173 -0.24 -63.42 -50.41
CA VAL A 173 0.93 -64.24 -50.79
C VAL A 173 1.18 -65.29 -49.69
N GLU A 174 1.61 -66.49 -50.10
CA GLU A 174 1.86 -67.71 -49.31
C GLU A 174 3.19 -68.34 -49.82
N ILE A 175 3.95 -69.24 -49.20
CA ILE A 175 3.83 -70.20 -48.06
C ILE A 175 5.21 -70.22 -47.33
N ASN A 176 5.60 -70.96 -46.27
CA ASN A 176 5.07 -72.01 -45.37
C ASN A 176 5.86 -71.95 -44.05
N PRO A 177 5.32 -72.33 -42.86
CA PRO A 177 6.11 -72.39 -41.62
C PRO A 177 6.92 -73.69 -41.46
N ASP A 178 8.17 -73.60 -41.01
CA ASP A 178 8.88 -74.71 -40.34
C ASP A 178 10.20 -74.25 -39.68
N ALA A 179 10.25 -74.13 -38.34
CA ALA A 179 11.47 -73.95 -37.52
C ALA A 179 11.18 -73.98 -36.00
N TYR A 180 10.53 -75.03 -35.48
CA TYR A 180 10.35 -75.20 -34.03
C TYR A 180 11.63 -75.76 -33.35
N ASN A 181 11.88 -75.36 -32.11
CA ASN A 181 12.83 -75.98 -31.16
C ASN A 181 14.28 -76.25 -31.62
N THR A 182 15.21 -75.36 -31.23
CA THR A 182 16.44 -75.68 -30.44
C THR A 182 16.89 -74.38 -29.72
N TYR A 183 17.79 -74.46 -28.73
CA TYR A 183 18.31 -73.33 -27.93
C TYR A 183 17.42 -72.74 -26.81
N LEU A 184 16.40 -73.50 -26.37
CA LEU A 184 16.29 -73.70 -24.91
C LEU A 184 17.40 -74.68 -24.47
N ILE A 185 17.83 -74.59 -23.20
CA ILE A 185 18.94 -75.38 -22.62
C ILE A 185 20.34 -75.00 -23.18
N ALA A 186 20.79 -73.77 -22.92
CA ALA A 186 22.21 -73.40 -23.06
C ALA A 186 22.68 -72.33 -22.04
N ILE A 187 21.86 -71.31 -21.76
CA ILE A 187 22.25 -70.14 -20.94
C ILE A 187 21.53 -70.17 -19.57
N MET A 188 21.79 -71.20 -18.76
CA MET A 188 21.24 -71.31 -17.39
C MET A 188 22.31 -71.54 -16.29
N ARG A 189 23.59 -71.28 -16.59
CA ARG A 189 24.71 -71.40 -15.62
C ARG A 189 25.78 -70.31 -15.78
N ALA A 190 25.39 -69.03 -15.72
CA ALA A 190 26.34 -67.90 -15.71
C ALA A 190 25.88 -66.60 -15.01
N GLY A 191 24.57 -66.38 -14.77
CA GLY A 191 24.03 -65.08 -14.32
C GLY A 191 23.66 -64.95 -12.83
N GLY A 192 23.91 -65.97 -11.99
CA GLY A 192 23.23 -66.15 -10.70
C GLY A 192 23.71 -65.34 -9.50
N ILE A 193 24.70 -64.45 -9.62
CA ILE A 193 25.40 -63.84 -8.46
C ILE A 193 25.28 -62.30 -8.38
N VAL A 194 24.83 -61.62 -9.43
CA VAL A 194 24.75 -60.13 -9.46
C VAL A 194 23.35 -59.58 -9.13
N ILE A 195 22.29 -60.38 -9.32
CA ILE A 195 20.89 -59.94 -9.10
C ILE A 195 20.47 -60.05 -7.62
N GLY A 196 21.21 -60.77 -6.78
CA GLY A 196 20.94 -60.94 -5.35
C GLY A 196 21.34 -59.77 -4.44
N LEU A 197 21.92 -58.69 -4.98
CA LEU A 197 22.48 -57.56 -4.21
C LEU A 197 21.92 -56.18 -4.58
N LEU A 198 20.86 -56.13 -5.40
CA LEU A 198 20.19 -54.88 -5.83
C LEU A 198 18.75 -54.72 -5.32
N SER A 199 18.25 -55.69 -4.54
CA SER A 199 16.96 -55.63 -3.84
C SER A 199 17.03 -54.92 -2.47
N LEU A 200 18.19 -54.34 -2.11
CA LEU A 200 18.40 -53.51 -0.93
C LEU A 200 18.84 -52.08 -1.25
N VAL A 201 18.44 -51.55 -2.42
CA VAL A 201 18.15 -50.11 -2.51
C VAL A 201 16.89 -49.87 -1.71
N GLY A 202 17.05 -49.75 -0.39
CA GLY A 202 16.00 -49.23 0.47
C GLY A 202 15.60 -47.88 -0.09
N SER A 203 14.31 -47.71 -0.38
CA SER A 203 13.78 -46.39 -0.72
C SER A 203 13.82 -45.55 0.54
N SER A 204 14.98 -44.93 0.76
CA SER A 204 15.09 -43.70 1.53
C SER A 204 14.22 -42.67 0.81
N LEU A 205 12.94 -42.68 1.14
CA LEU A 205 12.17 -41.46 1.22
C LEU A 205 12.98 -40.58 2.16
N ALA A 206 13.77 -39.66 1.59
CA ALA A 206 14.43 -38.65 2.39
C ALA A 206 13.32 -37.96 3.18
N GLU A 207 13.37 -38.05 4.52
CA GLU A 207 12.33 -37.48 5.36
C GLU A 207 12.19 -36.01 4.98
N PRO A 208 10.97 -35.55 4.60
CA PRO A 208 10.79 -34.27 3.94
C PRO A 208 11.29 -33.17 4.87
N SER A 209 12.34 -32.45 4.45
CA SER A 209 13.15 -31.63 5.37
C SER A 209 12.27 -30.72 6.22
N ILE A 210 12.31 -30.94 7.53
CA ILE A 210 11.52 -30.19 8.50
C ILE A 210 12.34 -28.94 8.84
N GLU A 211 11.84 -27.79 8.41
CA GLU A 211 12.53 -26.50 8.52
C GLU A 211 11.68 -25.53 9.36
N VAL A 212 12.34 -24.77 10.25
CA VAL A 212 11.69 -23.79 11.12
C VAL A 212 11.04 -22.72 10.25
N PHE A 213 9.71 -22.66 10.29
CA PHE A 213 8.90 -21.89 9.35
C PHE A 213 8.52 -20.52 9.92
N GLU A 214 8.15 -20.46 11.20
CA GLU A 214 8.07 -19.21 11.96
C GLU A 214 8.57 -19.41 13.39
N SER A 215 9.32 -18.43 13.90
CA SER A 215 9.79 -18.37 15.28
C SER A 215 9.69 -16.95 15.83
N VAL A 216 9.67 -16.85 17.15
CA VAL A 216 9.78 -15.61 17.93
C VAL A 216 10.98 -15.77 18.87
N ASN A 217 11.98 -14.93 18.70
CA ASN A 217 13.29 -15.10 19.36
C ASN A 217 13.22 -15.14 20.90
N GLU A 218 12.22 -14.51 21.50
CA GLU A 218 11.99 -14.46 22.94
C GLU A 218 10.48 -14.53 23.26
N LEU A 219 10.12 -15.02 24.45
CA LEU A 219 8.75 -14.94 24.96
C LEU A 219 8.34 -13.47 25.12
N PRO A 220 7.24 -12.99 24.51
CA PRO A 220 6.85 -11.60 24.62
C PRO A 220 6.63 -11.14 26.07
N ALA A 221 7.16 -9.96 26.40
CA ALA A 221 7.01 -9.34 27.72
C ALA A 221 5.55 -9.33 28.21
N GLY A 222 5.36 -9.48 29.52
CA GLY A 222 4.04 -9.64 30.14
C GLY A 222 3.55 -11.09 30.25
N TRP A 223 4.12 -12.03 29.49
CA TRP A 223 3.78 -13.45 29.56
C TRP A 223 4.76 -14.26 30.42
N THR A 224 4.24 -15.28 31.11
CA THR A 224 5.04 -16.34 31.75
C THR A 224 4.56 -17.72 31.30
N GLN A 225 5.48 -18.64 31.08
CA GLN A 225 5.16 -20.04 30.83
C GLN A 225 4.76 -20.71 32.16
N VAL A 226 3.53 -21.24 32.27
CA VAL A 226 3.01 -21.75 33.55
C VAL A 226 2.89 -23.28 33.61
N ARG A 227 2.60 -23.96 32.49
CA ARG A 227 2.54 -25.43 32.42
C ARG A 227 2.53 -25.94 30.98
N THR A 228 2.83 -27.21 30.77
CA THR A 228 2.43 -27.94 29.55
C THR A 228 0.90 -28.19 29.60
N PRO A 229 0.14 -27.98 28.51
CA PRO A 229 -1.25 -28.42 28.42
C PRO A 229 -1.35 -29.94 28.34
N ALA A 230 -2.51 -30.50 28.66
CA ALA A 230 -2.71 -31.95 28.58
C ALA A 230 -2.70 -32.41 27.09
N PRO A 231 -2.04 -33.53 26.73
CA PRO A 231 -1.86 -33.96 25.33
C PRO A 231 -3.16 -34.10 24.52
N GLU A 232 -4.26 -34.44 25.18
CA GLU A 232 -5.60 -34.60 24.62
C GLU A 232 -6.37 -33.28 24.45
N THR A 233 -5.86 -32.16 24.96
CA THR A 233 -6.51 -30.85 24.85
C THR A 233 -6.70 -30.48 23.37
N LYS A 234 -7.94 -30.24 22.93
CA LYS A 234 -8.23 -29.82 21.55
C LYS A 234 -7.81 -28.35 21.34
N VAL A 235 -6.96 -28.12 20.35
CA VAL A 235 -6.61 -26.79 19.81
C VAL A 235 -7.28 -26.60 18.45
N SER A 236 -7.77 -25.38 18.19
CA SER A 236 -8.31 -25.00 16.88
C SER A 236 -7.26 -24.16 16.16
N LEU A 237 -6.74 -24.69 15.05
CA LEU A 237 -5.68 -24.10 14.23
C LEU A 237 -6.25 -23.74 12.85
N ARG A 238 -5.57 -22.85 12.13
CA ARG A 238 -5.91 -22.47 10.76
C ARG A 238 -4.64 -22.20 9.96
N VAL A 239 -4.55 -22.83 8.79
CA VAL A 239 -3.49 -22.65 7.80
C VAL A 239 -3.95 -21.60 6.81
N ALA A 240 -3.20 -20.51 6.65
CA ALA A 240 -3.33 -19.63 5.49
C ALA A 240 -2.55 -20.26 4.33
N LEU A 241 -3.21 -20.49 3.20
CA LEU A 241 -2.56 -21.03 2.01
C LEU A 241 -1.86 -19.94 1.20
N GLU A 242 -0.77 -20.32 0.53
CA GLU A 242 -0.03 -19.41 -0.34
C GLU A 242 -0.83 -19.06 -1.61
N HIS A 243 -1.11 -17.77 -1.79
CA HIS A 243 -1.87 -17.25 -2.94
C HIS A 243 -0.97 -17.20 -4.17
N PRO A 244 -1.30 -17.89 -5.28
CA PRO A 244 -0.35 -18.11 -6.37
C PRO A 244 0.03 -16.87 -7.19
N ASN A 245 -0.79 -15.83 -7.20
CA ASN A 245 -0.64 -14.71 -8.13
C ASN A 245 -0.89 -13.34 -7.46
N GLN A 246 -0.08 -12.96 -6.46
CA GLN A 246 -0.10 -11.58 -5.95
C GLN A 246 0.11 -10.57 -7.09
N GLU A 247 1.04 -10.84 -8.02
CA GLU A 247 1.28 -9.99 -9.19
C GLU A 247 0.04 -9.81 -10.08
N LEU A 248 -0.81 -10.84 -10.22
CA LEU A 248 -2.07 -10.74 -10.99
C LEU A 248 -3.11 -9.90 -10.24
N CYS A 249 -3.15 -9.97 -8.91
CA CYS A 249 -4.04 -9.16 -8.10
C CYS A 249 -3.64 -7.68 -8.19
N GLU A 250 -2.35 -7.38 -8.05
CA GLU A 250 -1.80 -6.02 -8.19
C GLU A 250 -1.93 -5.48 -9.62
N GLN A 251 -1.65 -6.28 -10.64
CA GLN A 251 -1.85 -5.88 -12.03
C GLN A 251 -3.33 -5.68 -12.35
N THR A 252 -4.24 -6.54 -11.86
CA THR A 252 -5.69 -6.34 -12.05
C THR A 252 -6.19 -5.09 -11.32
N LEU A 253 -5.66 -4.78 -10.13
CA LEU A 253 -5.98 -3.56 -9.39
C LEU A 253 -5.59 -2.31 -10.17
N LEU A 254 -4.40 -2.30 -10.77
CA LEU A 254 -3.97 -1.25 -11.68
C LEU A 254 -4.85 -1.20 -12.94
N ASP A 255 -5.16 -2.34 -13.56
CA ASP A 255 -6.01 -2.44 -14.74
C ASP A 255 -7.42 -1.84 -14.54
N VAL A 256 -8.03 -1.99 -13.35
CA VAL A 256 -9.38 -1.47 -13.07
C VAL A 256 -9.38 -0.04 -12.53
N SER A 257 -8.22 0.48 -12.10
CA SER A 257 -8.07 1.83 -11.53
C SER A 257 -7.40 2.84 -12.48
N THR A 258 -6.74 2.38 -13.54
CA THR A 258 -6.02 3.22 -14.51
C THR A 258 -6.97 3.74 -15.59
N PRO A 259 -7.22 5.07 -15.71
CA PRO A 259 -8.37 5.60 -16.47
C PRO A 259 -8.36 5.36 -17.99
N ASP A 260 -7.17 5.28 -18.59
CA ASP A 260 -6.95 4.99 -20.01
C ASP A 260 -6.92 3.49 -20.33
N HIS A 261 -6.99 2.62 -19.33
CA HIS A 261 -7.02 1.18 -19.52
C HIS A 261 -8.44 0.65 -19.80
N PRO A 262 -8.66 -0.27 -20.78
CA PRO A 262 -10.01 -0.73 -21.13
C PRO A 262 -10.82 -1.41 -20.01
N LYS A 263 -10.17 -1.87 -18.92
CA LYS A 263 -10.84 -2.43 -17.73
C LYS A 263 -11.20 -1.38 -16.68
N TYR A 264 -10.98 -0.09 -16.90
CA TYR A 264 -11.25 0.96 -15.91
C TYR A 264 -12.70 0.89 -15.39
N GLY A 265 -12.85 0.84 -14.06
CA GLY A 265 -14.14 0.71 -13.39
C GLY A 265 -14.82 -0.66 -13.47
N GLN A 266 -14.20 -1.67 -14.11
CA GLN A 266 -14.70 -3.05 -14.18
C GLN A 266 -14.41 -3.83 -12.87
N HIS A 267 -14.86 -3.26 -11.75
CA HIS A 267 -14.58 -3.73 -10.40
C HIS A 267 -15.24 -5.07 -10.08
N LEU A 268 -14.46 -5.98 -9.50
CA LEU A 268 -14.83 -7.37 -9.20
C LEU A 268 -15.99 -7.47 -8.20
N THR A 269 -16.86 -8.46 -8.40
CA THR A 269 -17.73 -8.97 -7.33
C THR A 269 -16.92 -9.74 -6.30
N GLY A 270 -17.50 -9.97 -5.11
CA GLY A 270 -16.87 -10.82 -4.09
C GLY A 270 -16.67 -12.28 -4.55
N ALA A 271 -17.46 -12.76 -5.53
CA ALA A 271 -17.28 -14.09 -6.11
C ALA A 271 -16.07 -14.14 -7.06
N GLU A 272 -15.92 -13.15 -7.93
CA GLU A 272 -14.75 -13.03 -8.83
C GLU A 272 -13.47 -12.79 -8.05
N LEU A 273 -13.50 -11.96 -7.01
CA LEU A 273 -12.37 -11.78 -6.09
C LEU A 273 -12.03 -13.11 -5.38
N LYS A 274 -13.00 -13.82 -4.81
CA LYS A 274 -12.74 -15.11 -4.16
C LYS A 274 -12.20 -16.17 -5.13
N TYR A 275 -12.61 -16.12 -6.40
CA TYR A 275 -12.07 -16.98 -7.46
C TYR A 275 -10.62 -16.60 -7.81
N MET A 276 -10.30 -15.30 -7.91
CA MET A 276 -8.94 -14.79 -8.18
C MET A 276 -7.96 -15.07 -7.03
N LEU A 277 -8.42 -14.96 -5.78
CA LEU A 277 -7.65 -15.24 -4.57
C LEU A 277 -7.57 -16.73 -4.22
N LYS A 278 -8.27 -17.61 -4.97
CA LYS A 278 -8.26 -19.06 -4.74
C LYS A 278 -6.81 -19.57 -4.78
N PRO A 279 -6.33 -20.26 -3.72
CA PRO A 279 -5.04 -20.92 -3.77
C PRO A 279 -4.95 -21.94 -4.91
N ARG A 280 -3.73 -22.29 -5.31
CA ARG A 280 -3.51 -23.42 -6.23
C ARG A 280 -4.18 -24.67 -5.68
N ASP A 281 -4.74 -25.47 -6.57
CA ASP A 281 -5.20 -26.82 -6.22
C ASP A 281 -4.04 -27.63 -5.63
N GLU A 282 -2.82 -27.52 -6.19
CA GLU A 282 -1.57 -28.03 -5.61
C GLU A 282 -1.35 -27.64 -4.13
N SER A 283 -1.58 -26.38 -3.76
CA SER A 283 -1.42 -25.89 -2.37
C SER A 283 -2.50 -26.43 -1.44
N THR A 284 -3.72 -26.54 -1.97
CA THR A 284 -4.85 -27.11 -1.23
C THR A 284 -4.62 -28.60 -0.98
N ASP A 285 -4.25 -29.35 -2.02
CA ASP A 285 -4.04 -30.79 -1.99
C ASP A 285 -2.83 -31.16 -1.13
N SER A 286 -1.73 -30.39 -1.18
CA SER A 286 -0.57 -30.59 -0.30
C SER A 286 -0.94 -30.45 1.18
N VAL A 287 -1.60 -29.36 1.58
CA VAL A 287 -2.00 -29.13 2.98
C VAL A 287 -3.09 -30.10 3.44
N MET A 288 -4.07 -30.42 2.60
CA MET A 288 -5.09 -31.43 2.92
C MET A 288 -4.48 -32.82 3.12
N SER A 289 -3.55 -33.24 2.24
CA SER A 289 -2.84 -34.53 2.35
C SER A 289 -1.95 -34.59 3.59
N TRP A 290 -1.32 -33.47 3.95
CA TRP A 290 -0.51 -33.36 5.16
C TRP A 290 -1.37 -33.48 6.44
N LEU A 291 -2.52 -32.82 6.52
CA LEU A 291 -3.46 -32.96 7.64
C LEU A 291 -4.04 -34.38 7.74
N ASP A 292 -4.31 -35.05 6.62
CA ASP A 292 -4.73 -36.46 6.60
C ASP A 292 -3.60 -37.40 7.07
N SER A 293 -2.35 -37.14 6.69
CA SER A 293 -1.18 -37.91 7.15
C SER A 293 -0.98 -37.85 8.68
N ALA A 294 -1.31 -36.70 9.30
CA ALA A 294 -1.34 -36.50 10.75
C ALA A 294 -2.64 -37.01 11.42
N LYS A 295 -3.51 -37.69 10.65
CA LYS A 295 -4.76 -38.33 11.09
C LYS A 295 -5.72 -37.33 11.75
N ILE A 296 -5.75 -36.09 11.25
CA ILE A 296 -6.78 -35.12 11.64
C ILE A 296 -8.11 -35.55 10.98
N PRO A 297 -9.19 -35.83 11.72
CA PRO A 297 -10.42 -36.32 11.12
C PRO A 297 -11.01 -35.34 10.11
N ALA A 298 -11.52 -35.81 8.98
CA ALA A 298 -12.09 -34.95 7.94
C ALA A 298 -13.23 -34.04 8.45
N GLY A 299 -14.04 -34.51 9.41
CA GLY A 299 -15.09 -33.70 10.07
C GLY A 299 -14.58 -32.67 11.08
N ASP A 300 -13.28 -32.69 11.39
CA ASP A 300 -12.54 -31.68 12.17
C ASP A 300 -11.76 -30.71 11.25
N ILE A 301 -11.85 -30.84 9.92
CA ILE A 301 -11.21 -29.96 8.92
C ILE A 301 -12.29 -29.17 8.15
N LYS A 302 -12.03 -27.89 7.88
CA LYS A 302 -12.88 -27.00 7.09
C LYS A 302 -12.05 -26.10 6.18
N ASN A 303 -12.07 -26.41 4.89
CA ASN A 303 -11.47 -25.60 3.82
C ASN A 303 -12.44 -24.47 3.41
N ASP A 304 -12.04 -23.22 3.63
CA ASP A 304 -12.76 -22.01 3.21
C ASP A 304 -12.22 -21.38 1.92
N GLY A 305 -11.18 -21.97 1.31
CA GLY A 305 -10.42 -21.43 0.19
C GLY A 305 -9.05 -20.95 0.66
N GLU A 306 -8.95 -19.68 1.04
CA GLU A 306 -7.72 -19.06 1.60
C GLU A 306 -7.25 -19.74 2.89
N TRP A 307 -8.20 -20.19 3.74
CA TRP A 307 -7.92 -20.78 5.04
C TRP A 307 -8.40 -22.22 5.13
N ILE A 308 -7.51 -23.12 5.56
CA ILE A 308 -7.89 -24.46 6.03
C ILE A 308 -7.88 -24.44 7.55
N ASN A 309 -9.08 -24.40 8.14
CA ASN A 309 -9.30 -24.47 9.59
C ASN A 309 -9.34 -25.93 10.02
N PHE A 310 -8.70 -26.30 11.14
CA PHE A 310 -8.70 -27.69 11.64
C PHE A 310 -8.62 -27.79 13.17
N ARG A 311 -9.07 -28.93 13.74
CA ARG A 311 -9.03 -29.20 15.19
C ARG A 311 -8.19 -30.41 15.55
N ALA A 312 -6.95 -30.16 15.98
CA ALA A 312 -6.01 -31.18 16.47
C ALA A 312 -6.07 -31.31 18.00
N THR A 313 -5.65 -32.43 18.58
CA THR A 313 -5.21 -32.42 19.99
C THR A 313 -3.83 -31.75 20.10
N VAL A 314 -3.40 -31.36 21.31
CA VAL A 314 -2.03 -30.87 21.53
C VAL A 314 -1.00 -31.87 21.01
N ALA A 315 -1.14 -33.16 21.31
CA ALA A 315 -0.21 -34.19 20.81
C ALA A 315 -0.12 -34.20 19.27
N GLN A 316 -1.27 -34.17 18.58
CA GLN A 316 -1.31 -34.11 17.12
C GLN A 316 -0.70 -32.81 16.58
N ALA A 317 -0.93 -31.67 17.25
CA ALA A 317 -0.41 -30.37 16.83
C ALA A 317 1.11 -30.26 17.05
N GLU A 318 1.65 -30.83 18.13
CA GLU A 318 3.09 -30.91 18.40
C GLU A 318 3.84 -31.79 17.40
N GLU A 319 3.24 -32.91 17.00
CA GLU A 319 3.77 -33.82 15.97
C GLU A 319 3.71 -33.16 14.57
N LEU A 320 2.52 -32.70 14.17
CA LEU A 320 2.25 -32.03 12.88
C LEU A 320 3.18 -30.83 12.62
N LEU A 321 3.40 -29.99 13.64
CA LEU A 321 4.14 -28.74 13.55
C LEU A 321 5.58 -28.85 14.09
N SER A 322 6.01 -30.07 14.47
CA SER A 322 7.33 -30.38 15.05
C SER A 322 7.77 -29.36 16.11
N THR A 323 6.94 -29.21 17.15
CA THR A 323 7.04 -28.16 18.16
C THR A 323 6.60 -28.64 19.55
N LYS A 324 6.72 -27.79 20.57
CA LYS A 324 6.13 -27.99 21.90
C LYS A 324 5.16 -26.85 22.21
N PHE A 325 3.93 -27.19 22.57
CA PHE A 325 2.94 -26.23 23.00
C PHE A 325 2.97 -26.09 24.53
N TYR A 326 2.89 -24.86 25.02
CA TYR A 326 2.78 -24.56 26.44
C TYR A 326 1.58 -23.66 26.73
N VAL A 327 1.05 -23.77 27.95
CA VAL A 327 0.15 -22.75 28.49
C VAL A 327 1.00 -21.61 29.00
N TYR A 328 0.82 -20.45 28.38
CA TYR A 328 1.34 -19.18 28.85
C TYR A 328 0.23 -18.41 29.54
N LYS A 329 0.57 -17.79 30.67
CA LYS A 329 -0.30 -16.92 31.44
C LYS A 329 0.18 -15.49 31.32
N HIS A 330 -0.75 -14.56 31.17
CA HIS A 330 -0.43 -13.15 31.23
C HIS A 330 -0.36 -12.68 32.69
N ASN A 331 0.69 -11.92 33.03
CA ASN A 331 1.01 -11.55 34.42
C ASN A 331 -0.02 -10.60 35.05
N GLU A 332 -0.66 -9.74 34.26
CA GLU A 332 -1.64 -8.74 34.71
C GLU A 332 -3.07 -9.32 34.84
N ASP A 333 -3.74 -9.58 33.72
CA ASP A 333 -5.15 -10.02 33.70
C ASP A 333 -5.36 -11.51 34.03
N ASN A 334 -4.29 -12.24 34.29
CA ASN A 334 -4.26 -13.67 34.63
C ASN A 334 -4.84 -14.61 33.54
N LYS A 335 -5.12 -14.14 32.32
CA LYS A 335 -5.61 -14.99 31.23
C LYS A 335 -4.54 -15.96 30.75
N GLU A 336 -4.98 -17.11 30.23
CA GLU A 336 -4.11 -18.19 29.76
C GLU A 336 -4.37 -18.51 28.28
N MET A 337 -3.31 -18.86 27.55
CA MET A 337 -3.38 -19.32 26.16
C MET A 337 -2.39 -20.45 25.88
N ILE A 338 -2.77 -21.38 24.99
CA ILE A 338 -1.88 -22.42 24.46
C ILE A 338 -1.16 -21.85 23.22
N ARG A 339 0.18 -21.80 23.25
CA ARG A 339 1.05 -21.27 22.18
C ARG A 339 2.36 -22.05 22.10
N THR A 340 3.17 -21.74 21.10
CA THR A 340 4.59 -22.09 21.02
C THR A 340 5.39 -20.83 20.64
N LEU A 341 6.70 -20.84 20.85
CA LEU A 341 7.60 -19.78 20.37
C LEU A 341 8.08 -20.02 18.94
N GLU A 342 8.07 -21.26 18.46
CA GLU A 342 8.50 -21.62 17.10
C GLU A 342 7.78 -22.85 16.58
N TYR A 343 7.64 -22.99 15.27
CA TYR A 343 7.21 -24.23 14.65
C TYR A 343 7.86 -24.45 13.30
N SER A 344 7.93 -25.73 12.91
CA SER A 344 8.54 -26.17 11.67
C SER A 344 7.49 -26.78 10.74
N LEU A 345 7.76 -26.76 9.44
CA LEU A 345 6.92 -27.43 8.44
C LEU A 345 7.80 -28.34 7.56
N PRO A 346 7.26 -29.46 7.04
CA PRO A 346 7.91 -30.20 5.97
C PRO A 346 8.12 -29.31 4.74
N SER A 347 9.24 -29.43 4.06
CA SER A 347 9.56 -28.67 2.83
C SER A 347 8.63 -28.95 1.64
N SER A 348 7.81 -30.02 1.70
CA SER A 348 6.69 -30.27 0.77
C SER A 348 5.43 -29.43 1.07
N VAL A 349 5.35 -28.79 2.24
CA VAL A 349 4.19 -28.05 2.75
C VAL A 349 4.51 -26.57 2.93
N ALA A 350 5.71 -26.23 3.41
CA ALA A 350 6.15 -24.85 3.62
C ALA A 350 5.95 -23.92 2.39
N PRO A 351 6.18 -24.33 1.12
CA PRO A 351 5.93 -23.49 -0.06
C PRO A 351 4.45 -23.22 -0.39
N HIS A 352 3.54 -23.83 0.37
CA HIS A 352 2.09 -23.75 0.18
C HIS A 352 1.36 -23.07 1.35
N VAL A 353 2.10 -22.63 2.37
CA VAL A 353 1.59 -22.04 3.60
C VAL A 353 2.19 -20.65 3.82
N LEU A 354 1.36 -19.69 4.22
CA LEU A 354 1.78 -18.32 4.57
C LEU A 354 2.04 -18.17 6.07
N THR A 355 1.15 -18.74 6.90
CA THR A 355 1.24 -18.85 8.36
C THR A 355 0.20 -19.86 8.88
N ILE A 356 0.49 -20.52 10.00
CA ILE A 356 -0.47 -21.33 10.75
C ILE A 356 -0.73 -20.65 12.09
N GLN A 357 -1.98 -20.40 12.44
CA GLN A 357 -2.34 -19.67 13.66
C GLN A 357 -3.52 -20.32 14.40
N PRO A 358 -3.64 -20.15 15.72
CA PRO A 358 -2.68 -19.52 16.64
C PRO A 358 -1.51 -20.45 17.01
N THR A 359 -0.28 -20.04 16.70
CA THR A 359 0.94 -20.79 17.04
C THR A 359 1.91 -19.90 17.84
N THR A 360 2.59 -18.99 17.14
CA THR A 360 3.58 -18.00 17.59
C THR A 360 2.95 -16.69 18.05
N ARG A 361 1.66 -16.46 17.80
CA ARG A 361 1.02 -15.16 17.95
C ARG A 361 0.40 -14.94 19.34
N PHE A 362 1.09 -14.21 20.21
CA PHE A 362 0.68 -13.85 21.57
C PHE A 362 -0.22 -12.59 21.61
N SER A 363 -1.25 -12.53 20.77
CA SER A 363 -2.15 -11.37 20.70
C SER A 363 -2.90 -11.12 22.02
N ARG A 364 -2.76 -9.91 22.56
CA ARG A 364 -3.54 -9.36 23.67
C ARG A 364 -4.57 -8.38 23.09
N MET A 365 -5.82 -8.42 23.54
CA MET A 365 -6.78 -7.32 23.32
C MET A 365 -6.74 -6.39 24.52
N LEU A 366 -6.55 -5.10 24.28
CA LEU A 366 -6.60 -4.03 25.27
C LEU A 366 -7.41 -2.85 24.71
N ALA A 367 -7.32 -1.70 25.37
CA ALA A 367 -7.87 -0.44 24.90
C ALA A 367 -7.08 0.73 25.50
N GLN A 368 -6.28 1.42 24.69
CA GLN A 368 -5.75 2.76 24.97
C GLN A 368 -5.62 3.56 23.66
N ARG A 369 -5.39 4.88 23.76
CA ARG A 369 -6.01 5.87 22.85
C ARG A 369 -5.14 7.05 22.43
N ASN A 370 -5.59 7.65 21.32
CA ASN A 370 -5.37 9.01 20.78
C ASN A 370 -4.15 9.20 19.87
N THR A 371 -4.46 9.39 18.59
CA THR A 371 -3.63 10.03 17.56
C THR A 371 -3.67 11.57 17.59
N ILE A 372 -4.71 12.17 18.19
CA ILE A 372 -5.00 13.62 18.15
C ILE A 372 -3.90 14.48 18.78
N HIS A 373 -3.52 15.55 18.08
CA HIS A 373 -2.69 16.65 18.58
C HIS A 373 -3.47 17.96 18.75
N ASP A 374 -2.96 18.88 19.58
CA ASP A 374 -3.54 20.21 19.85
C ASP A 374 -5.07 20.20 20.11
N VAL A 375 -5.50 19.62 21.25
CA VAL A 375 -6.87 19.82 21.78
C VAL A 375 -6.96 21.17 22.48
N ASP A 376 -7.14 22.22 21.69
CA ASP A 376 -7.22 23.59 22.18
C ASP A 376 -8.63 23.93 22.68
N SER A 377 -8.73 24.37 23.94
CA SER A 377 -9.98 24.95 24.43
C SER A 377 -10.21 26.31 23.78
N VAL A 378 -11.41 26.57 23.24
CA VAL A 378 -11.73 27.81 22.49
C VAL A 378 -11.38 29.09 23.26
N ASN A 379 -11.44 29.06 24.60
CA ASN A 379 -11.10 30.19 25.48
C ASN A 379 -9.59 30.47 25.60
N ALA A 380 -8.71 29.50 25.32
CA ALA A 380 -7.26 29.68 25.41
C ALA A 380 -6.67 30.38 24.18
N VAL A 381 -7.25 30.12 23.00
CA VAL A 381 -6.76 30.65 21.71
C VAL A 381 -7.31 32.05 21.42
N PHE A 382 -8.51 32.40 21.92
CA PHE A 382 -9.22 33.61 21.52
C PHE A 382 -9.48 34.60 22.65
N GLY A 383 -8.57 35.57 22.80
CA GLY A 383 -8.85 36.85 23.45
C GLY A 383 -9.84 37.76 22.70
N PHE A 384 -10.44 37.27 21.60
CA PHE A 384 -11.42 37.98 20.77
C PHE A 384 -12.63 37.09 20.46
N SER A 385 -13.70 37.28 21.26
CA SER A 385 -15.12 37.06 20.92
C SER A 385 -15.44 36.06 19.79
N ALA A 386 -15.27 34.76 20.04
CA ALA A 386 -15.75 33.67 19.19
C ALA A 386 -17.30 33.50 19.30
N THR A 387 -18.04 34.60 19.15
CA THR A 387 -19.46 34.70 19.48
C THR A 387 -20.38 34.48 18.28
N ASN A 388 -21.14 33.39 18.30
CA ASN A 388 -22.37 33.19 17.52
C ASN A 388 -22.28 33.19 15.98
N ASN A 389 -21.17 32.70 15.40
CA ASN A 389 -21.14 32.28 13.99
C ASN A 389 -21.93 30.98 13.80
N LYS A 390 -23.28 31.06 13.82
CA LYS A 390 -24.13 29.98 13.32
C LYS A 390 -24.01 29.93 11.80
N ALA A 391 -23.65 28.77 11.26
CA ALA A 391 -23.47 28.59 9.82
C ALA A 391 -24.78 28.89 9.04
N PRO A 392 -24.68 29.37 7.78
CA PRO A 392 -25.85 29.69 6.96
C PRO A 392 -26.68 28.45 6.63
N ALA A 393 -27.99 28.63 6.44
CA ALA A 393 -28.93 27.55 6.14
C ALA A 393 -28.74 26.92 4.75
N VAL A 394 -28.01 27.59 3.87
CA VAL A 394 -27.49 27.09 2.59
C VAL A 394 -25.97 27.36 2.61
N PRO A 395 -25.10 26.40 2.22
CA PRO A 395 -23.66 26.65 2.15
C PRO A 395 -23.32 27.78 1.16
N THR A 396 -22.35 28.64 1.50
CA THR A 396 -21.83 29.64 0.56
C THR A 396 -20.82 29.04 -0.40
N THR A 397 -20.69 29.65 -1.58
CA THR A 397 -19.52 29.50 -2.46
C THR A 397 -18.42 30.51 -2.12
N GLU A 398 -18.76 31.60 -1.44
CA GLU A 398 -17.83 32.62 -0.95
C GLU A 398 -17.10 32.13 0.32
N LEU A 399 -15.79 32.38 0.37
CA LEU A 399 -14.89 32.00 1.44
C LEU A 399 -14.61 33.20 2.36
N ASP A 400 -15.00 33.11 3.64
CA ASP A 400 -14.53 34.07 4.64
C ASP A 400 -13.10 33.73 5.05
N VAL A 401 -12.13 34.27 4.31
CA VAL A 401 -10.69 34.12 4.54
C VAL A 401 -10.31 34.48 5.98
N LYS A 402 -10.99 35.43 6.63
CA LYS A 402 -10.66 35.84 8.01
C LYS A 402 -11.18 34.83 9.03
N ALA A 403 -12.41 34.35 8.88
CA ALA A 403 -12.98 33.33 9.76
C ALA A 403 -12.27 31.98 9.59
N CYS A 404 -12.03 31.55 8.36
CA CYS A 404 -11.45 30.24 8.06
C CYS A 404 -9.94 30.15 8.39
N ASN A 405 -9.21 31.28 8.42
CA ASN A 405 -7.87 31.32 9.01
C ASN A 405 -7.87 31.31 10.56
N ALA A 406 -9.01 31.63 11.20
CA ALA A 406 -9.16 31.53 12.65
C ALA A 406 -9.53 30.11 13.10
N SER A 407 -10.55 29.50 12.50
CA SER A 407 -10.93 28.10 12.70
C SER A 407 -11.66 27.50 11.50
N ILE A 408 -11.53 26.19 11.33
CA ILE A 408 -12.16 25.43 10.25
C ILE A 408 -13.54 24.93 10.68
N THR A 409 -14.47 25.00 9.73
CA THR A 409 -15.85 24.51 9.84
C THR A 409 -16.25 23.84 8.51
N PRO A 410 -17.32 23.02 8.47
CA PRO A 410 -17.86 22.50 7.22
C PRO A 410 -18.20 23.57 6.18
N ALA A 411 -18.62 24.78 6.60
CA ALA A 411 -18.86 25.89 5.70
C ALA A 411 -17.55 26.38 5.03
N CYS A 412 -16.46 26.53 5.80
CA CYS A 412 -15.14 26.88 5.26
C CYS A 412 -14.67 25.87 4.21
N LEU A 413 -14.75 24.57 4.51
CA LEU A 413 -14.32 23.50 3.60
C LEU A 413 -15.15 23.45 2.32
N ARG A 414 -16.47 23.71 2.41
CA ARG A 414 -17.34 23.74 1.22
C ARG A 414 -17.07 24.92 0.29
N ALA A 415 -16.69 26.08 0.83
CA ALA A 415 -16.23 27.20 0.03
C ALA A 415 -14.83 26.94 -0.56
N LEU A 416 -13.85 26.64 0.31
CA LEU A 416 -12.43 26.43 -0.03
C LEU A 416 -12.23 25.35 -1.11
N TYR A 417 -12.92 24.22 -0.98
CA TYR A 417 -12.81 23.10 -1.93
C TYR A 417 -13.88 23.10 -3.01
N ASN A 418 -14.46 24.28 -3.29
CA ASN A 418 -15.40 24.52 -4.40
C ASN A 418 -16.67 23.64 -4.40
N ILE A 419 -16.99 22.97 -3.28
CA ILE A 419 -18.21 22.16 -3.13
C ILE A 419 -19.47 23.03 -3.19
N GLY A 420 -19.41 24.25 -2.64
CA GLY A 420 -20.51 25.21 -2.63
C GLY A 420 -21.78 24.61 -2.04
N ASP A 421 -22.90 24.77 -2.74
CA ASP A 421 -24.23 24.24 -2.40
C ASP A 421 -24.47 22.79 -2.86
N TYR A 422 -23.54 22.16 -3.59
CA TYR A 422 -23.71 20.84 -4.22
C TYR A 422 -24.25 19.76 -3.27
N GLN A 423 -25.25 19.02 -3.72
CA GLN A 423 -25.86 17.91 -2.96
C GLN A 423 -25.69 16.59 -3.71
N ALA A 424 -25.54 15.49 -2.97
CA ALA A 424 -25.61 14.16 -3.55
C ALA A 424 -26.98 13.92 -4.23
N ASP A 425 -26.99 13.44 -5.47
CA ASP A 425 -28.20 13.09 -6.23
C ASP A 425 -28.85 11.86 -5.55
N PRO A 426 -30.15 11.92 -5.17
CA PRO A 426 -30.88 10.79 -4.59
C PRO A 426 -30.95 9.53 -5.47
N LYS A 427 -30.61 9.60 -6.76
CA LYS A 427 -30.47 8.43 -7.66
C LYS A 427 -29.13 7.72 -7.48
N GLY A 428 -28.11 8.43 -7.00
CA GLY A 428 -26.78 7.87 -6.75
C GLY A 428 -26.80 6.89 -5.59
N LYS A 429 -25.95 5.85 -5.68
CA LYS A 429 -25.96 4.68 -4.78
C LYS A 429 -24.68 4.55 -3.98
N SER A 430 -23.98 5.67 -3.78
CA SER A 430 -22.79 5.78 -2.95
C SER A 430 -23.13 5.51 -1.49
N LEU A 431 -22.30 4.71 -0.83
CA LEU A 431 -22.29 4.45 0.61
C LEU A 431 -20.92 4.85 1.15
N PHE A 432 -20.88 5.57 2.28
CA PHE A 432 -19.64 6.08 2.88
C PHE A 432 -19.38 5.41 4.23
N GLY A 433 -18.23 4.77 4.37
CA GLY A 433 -17.75 4.17 5.62
C GLY A 433 -16.74 5.06 6.34
N VAL A 434 -16.84 5.08 7.66
CA VAL A 434 -15.81 5.59 8.59
C VAL A 434 -15.39 4.40 9.44
N ALA A 435 -14.10 4.04 9.48
CA ALA A 435 -13.61 2.98 10.35
C ALA A 435 -13.11 3.58 11.68
N GLY A 436 -13.55 3.00 12.80
CA GLY A 436 -13.18 3.46 14.14
C GLY A 436 -12.62 2.33 15.00
N TYR A 437 -11.63 2.66 15.81
CA TYR A 437 -10.87 1.71 16.63
C TYR A 437 -10.77 2.22 18.09
N LEU A 438 -9.87 1.65 18.88
CA LEU A 438 -9.45 2.11 20.22
C LEU A 438 -10.58 2.34 21.25
N ASN A 439 -11.75 1.72 21.03
CA ASN A 439 -12.97 1.91 21.80
C ASN A 439 -13.41 3.38 21.92
N GLN A 440 -13.35 4.12 20.80
CA GLN A 440 -13.92 5.45 20.66
C GLN A 440 -15.27 5.39 19.92
N TYR A 441 -16.21 6.27 20.29
CA TYR A 441 -17.60 6.22 19.86
C TYR A 441 -18.13 7.58 19.40
N ALA A 442 -18.50 7.68 18.12
CA ALA A 442 -19.21 8.85 17.61
C ALA A 442 -20.56 9.03 18.34
N LYS A 443 -20.84 10.23 18.85
CA LYS A 443 -22.04 10.50 19.67
C LYS A 443 -23.12 11.17 18.82
N ILE A 444 -24.30 10.56 18.72
CA ILE A 444 -25.45 11.08 17.96
C ILE A 444 -25.90 12.44 18.51
N LYS A 445 -25.78 12.66 19.82
CA LYS A 445 -26.08 13.94 20.47
C LYS A 445 -25.11 15.03 20.02
N ASP A 446 -23.81 14.75 20.07
CA ASP A 446 -22.76 15.70 19.71
C ASP A 446 -22.81 16.03 18.21
N LEU A 447 -23.06 15.03 17.35
CA LEU A 447 -23.34 15.25 15.94
C LEU A 447 -24.57 16.14 15.71
N SER A 448 -25.64 15.96 16.49
CA SER A 448 -26.86 16.79 16.39
C SER A 448 -26.57 18.24 16.80
N ASN A 449 -25.82 18.45 17.87
CA ASN A 449 -25.34 19.77 18.31
C ASN A 449 -24.46 20.42 17.23
N PHE A 450 -23.53 19.66 16.65
CA PHE A 450 -22.59 20.11 15.62
C PHE A 450 -23.31 20.53 14.34
N ILE A 451 -24.24 19.70 13.85
CA ILE A 451 -25.10 20.00 12.70
C ILE A 451 -25.91 21.29 12.96
N GLN A 452 -26.51 21.44 14.14
CA GLN A 452 -27.32 22.62 14.47
C GLN A 452 -26.51 23.93 14.45
N LYS A 453 -25.22 23.89 14.79
CA LYS A 453 -24.32 25.05 14.87
C LYS A 453 -23.56 25.32 13.56
N TYR A 454 -22.98 24.29 12.96
CA TYR A 454 -21.96 24.39 11.90
C TYR A 454 -22.40 23.84 10.52
N ALA A 455 -23.46 23.06 10.45
CA ALA A 455 -23.97 22.50 9.19
C ALA A 455 -25.51 22.38 9.15
N PRO A 456 -26.29 23.46 9.36
CA PRO A 456 -27.75 23.37 9.48
C PRO A 456 -28.45 22.93 8.18
N TYR A 457 -27.79 23.02 7.03
CA TYR A 457 -28.23 22.39 5.77
C TYR A 457 -28.28 20.84 5.86
N ALA A 458 -27.51 20.23 6.76
CA ALA A 458 -27.54 18.81 7.10
C ALA A 458 -28.48 18.49 8.29
N THR A 459 -29.43 19.36 8.64
CA THR A 459 -30.41 19.10 9.72
C THR A 459 -31.15 17.77 9.49
N GLY A 460 -31.21 16.94 10.54
CA GLY A 460 -31.87 15.64 10.50
C GLY A 460 -31.07 14.53 9.79
N LYS A 461 -29.82 14.79 9.37
CA LYS A 461 -28.89 13.74 8.93
C LYS A 461 -28.21 13.10 10.14
N ASN A 462 -27.87 11.83 10.01
CA ASN A 462 -27.26 11.01 11.07
C ASN A 462 -26.49 9.85 10.41
N PHE A 463 -25.70 9.12 11.19
CA PHE A 463 -24.96 7.93 10.76
C PHE A 463 -25.62 6.63 11.27
N THR A 464 -25.22 5.49 10.71
CA THR A 464 -25.49 4.15 11.27
C THR A 464 -24.22 3.63 11.94
N ALA A 465 -24.32 2.96 13.10
CA ALA A 465 -23.19 2.30 13.74
C ALA A 465 -23.23 0.79 13.52
N VAL A 466 -22.07 0.18 13.25
CA VAL A 466 -21.87 -1.26 13.08
C VAL A 466 -20.69 -1.71 13.95
N GLY A 467 -20.93 -2.69 14.82
CA GLY A 467 -19.90 -3.30 15.64
C GLY A 467 -19.25 -4.51 14.96
N ILE A 468 -17.93 -4.48 14.82
CA ILE A 468 -17.10 -5.57 14.27
C ILE A 468 -16.30 -6.20 15.41
N LYS A 469 -16.28 -7.53 15.49
CA LYS A 469 -15.51 -8.30 16.50
C LYS A 469 -15.76 -7.90 17.97
N GLY A 470 -16.98 -7.45 18.28
CA GLY A 470 -17.34 -6.98 19.62
C GLY A 470 -17.07 -5.49 19.88
N GLY A 471 -16.65 -4.72 18.86
CA GLY A 471 -16.65 -3.27 18.89
C GLY A 471 -18.05 -2.72 19.20
N GLN A 472 -18.11 -1.65 19.99
CA GLN A 472 -19.34 -1.16 20.62
C GLN A 472 -19.77 0.20 20.04
N ASN A 473 -20.87 0.75 20.54
CA ASN A 473 -21.32 2.10 20.21
C ASN A 473 -21.88 2.79 21.46
N LEU A 474 -21.02 3.10 22.43
CA LEU A 474 -21.43 3.60 23.74
C LEU A 474 -21.78 5.09 23.67
N GLN A 475 -23.04 5.39 23.35
CA GLN A 475 -23.57 6.76 23.29
C GLN A 475 -23.51 7.52 24.64
N ASN A 476 -23.40 6.79 25.75
CA ASN A 476 -23.21 7.33 27.11
C ASN A 476 -21.77 7.12 27.61
N SER A 477 -20.80 6.95 26.71
CA SER A 477 -19.37 6.94 27.03
C SER A 477 -18.98 8.15 27.88
N THR A 478 -18.18 7.92 28.92
CA THR A 478 -17.56 8.99 29.74
C THR A 478 -16.09 9.20 29.38
N GLU A 479 -15.71 8.83 28.16
CA GLU A 479 -14.34 8.79 27.67
C GLU A 479 -14.09 9.88 26.62
N ASN A 480 -12.81 10.09 26.27
CA ASN A 480 -12.44 10.95 25.15
C ASN A 480 -12.70 10.22 23.82
N ASP A 481 -13.80 10.61 23.16
CA ASP A 481 -14.24 10.07 21.87
C ASP A 481 -14.04 11.07 20.71
N VAL A 482 -13.21 12.12 20.91
CA VAL A 482 -13.07 13.27 20.00
C VAL A 482 -12.72 12.85 18.57
N GLU A 483 -11.94 11.78 18.38
CA GLU A 483 -11.53 11.28 17.06
C GLU A 483 -12.74 10.73 16.28
N ALA A 484 -13.47 9.79 16.89
CA ALA A 484 -14.71 9.25 16.33
C ALA A 484 -15.79 10.34 16.13
N ASN A 485 -15.83 11.35 16.99
CA ASN A 485 -16.71 12.51 16.86
C ASN A 485 -16.29 13.41 15.68
N LEU A 486 -15.01 13.77 15.54
CA LEU A 486 -14.41 14.54 14.43
C LEU A 486 -14.74 13.89 13.09
N ASP A 487 -14.37 12.61 12.94
CA ASP A 487 -14.56 11.81 11.73
C ASP A 487 -16.03 11.86 11.25
N ILE A 488 -16.97 11.53 12.14
CA ILE A 488 -18.39 11.45 11.80
C ILE A 488 -19.03 12.84 11.62
N GLN A 489 -18.61 13.85 12.39
CA GLN A 489 -19.11 15.22 12.25
C GLN A 489 -18.77 15.80 10.87
N TYR A 490 -17.53 15.64 10.39
CA TYR A 490 -17.15 16.15 9.07
C TYR A 490 -17.62 15.23 7.93
N ALA A 491 -17.61 13.91 8.10
CA ALA A 491 -18.15 12.98 7.10
C ALA A 491 -19.64 13.26 6.82
N VAL A 492 -20.49 13.37 7.86
CA VAL A 492 -21.93 13.59 7.71
C VAL A 492 -22.24 15.01 7.21
N ALA A 493 -21.54 16.04 7.70
CA ALA A 493 -21.79 17.42 7.28
C ALA A 493 -21.40 17.68 5.83
N LEU A 494 -20.24 17.18 5.37
CA LEU A 494 -19.75 17.44 4.02
C LEU A 494 -20.46 16.59 2.96
N SER A 495 -20.72 15.32 3.24
CA SER A 495 -21.33 14.36 2.30
C SER A 495 -22.86 14.26 2.39
N TYR A 496 -23.54 15.25 3.00
CA TYR A 496 -24.96 15.15 3.33
C TYR A 496 -25.86 14.69 2.17
N ASN A 497 -26.86 13.87 2.51
CA ASN A 497 -27.66 13.00 1.63
C ASN A 497 -26.99 11.67 1.20
N ILE A 498 -25.70 11.44 1.46
CA ILE A 498 -25.09 10.10 1.39
C ILE A 498 -25.28 9.37 2.73
N PRO A 499 -25.63 8.06 2.75
CA PRO A 499 -25.65 7.27 3.97
C PRO A 499 -24.23 7.03 4.51
N VAL A 500 -23.96 7.51 5.73
CA VAL A 500 -22.69 7.32 6.44
C VAL A 500 -22.82 6.18 7.45
N THR A 501 -21.82 5.29 7.51
CA THR A 501 -21.74 4.18 8.47
C THR A 501 -20.43 4.24 9.25
N TYR A 502 -20.52 4.28 10.58
CA TYR A 502 -19.41 4.13 11.51
C TYR A 502 -19.19 2.64 11.81
N TYR A 503 -18.00 2.13 11.53
CA TYR A 503 -17.61 0.74 11.74
C TYR A 503 -16.65 0.65 12.94
N SER A 504 -17.19 0.45 14.14
CA SER A 504 -16.38 0.27 15.36
C SER A 504 -15.81 -1.15 15.40
N THR A 505 -14.48 -1.28 15.39
CA THR A 505 -13.80 -2.57 15.39
C THR A 505 -13.13 -2.84 16.75
N GLY A 506 -13.54 -3.93 17.40
CA GLY A 506 -13.07 -4.28 18.73
C GLY A 506 -11.73 -5.03 18.75
N GLY A 507 -10.90 -4.74 19.75
CA GLY A 507 -9.59 -5.34 19.98
C GLY A 507 -8.44 -4.53 19.39
N LEU A 508 -7.27 -5.17 19.31
CA LEU A 508 -6.02 -4.55 18.84
C LEU A 508 -5.29 -5.41 17.81
N GLY A 509 -4.41 -4.75 17.06
CA GLY A 509 -3.30 -5.33 16.32
C GLY A 509 -2.18 -5.83 17.25
N GLU A 510 -0.98 -5.95 16.69
CA GLU A 510 0.19 -6.51 17.38
C GLU A 510 1.35 -5.54 17.28
N LEU A 511 2.02 -5.30 18.41
CA LEU A 511 3.05 -4.29 18.56
C LEU A 511 4.46 -4.89 18.61
N VAL A 512 5.29 -4.42 17.68
CA VAL A 512 6.75 -4.40 17.77
C VAL A 512 7.13 -3.07 18.44
N PRO A 513 7.62 -3.04 19.69
CA PRO A 513 7.83 -1.77 20.38
C PRO A 513 8.85 -0.87 19.69
N ASP A 514 8.68 0.44 19.84
CA ASP A 514 9.66 1.46 19.48
C ASP A 514 9.70 2.56 20.55
N LEU A 515 10.09 3.80 20.23
CA LEU A 515 10.06 4.89 21.22
C LEU A 515 8.74 5.68 21.22
N ASP A 516 7.86 5.51 20.22
CA ASP A 516 6.49 6.05 20.27
C ASP A 516 5.63 5.14 21.18
N GLN A 517 5.73 3.81 21.00
CA GLN A 517 5.06 2.80 21.84
C GLN A 517 6.07 1.81 22.48
N PRO A 518 6.71 2.18 23.61
CA PRO A 518 7.76 1.38 24.24
C PRO A 518 7.26 0.21 25.10
N ASP A 519 6.03 0.26 25.63
CA ASP A 519 5.45 -0.83 26.43
C ASP A 519 4.36 -1.58 25.64
N LYS A 520 4.50 -2.91 25.54
CA LYS A 520 3.47 -3.80 24.98
C LYS A 520 2.17 -3.78 25.77
N ASN A 521 2.18 -3.29 27.01
CA ASN A 521 0.99 -3.13 27.83
C ASN A 521 0.15 -1.90 27.46
N ASP A 522 0.73 -0.89 26.80
CA ASP A 522 0.05 0.32 26.29
C ASP A 522 -0.06 0.30 24.75
N ASN A 523 -0.19 -0.91 24.19
CA ASN A 523 -0.37 -1.15 22.75
C ASN A 523 -1.63 -0.43 22.23
N GLN A 524 -1.47 0.39 21.19
CA GLN A 524 -2.53 1.10 20.48
C GLN A 524 -2.70 0.63 19.01
N ASN A 525 -1.89 -0.32 18.53
CA ASN A 525 -1.95 -0.80 17.14
C ASN A 525 -3.35 -1.35 16.79
N GLU A 526 -3.86 -1.09 15.59
CA GLU A 526 -5.25 -1.35 15.25
C GLU A 526 -5.51 -2.76 14.62
N PRO A 527 -6.69 -3.35 14.88
CA PRO A 527 -7.10 -4.65 14.34
C PRO A 527 -7.55 -4.56 12.86
N TYR A 528 -6.78 -3.89 12.00
CA TYR A 528 -7.08 -3.68 10.57
C TYR A 528 -7.57 -4.94 9.85
N LEU A 529 -6.92 -6.08 10.11
CA LEU A 529 -7.28 -7.37 9.51
C LEU A 529 -8.75 -7.77 9.78
N ASP A 530 -9.27 -7.50 10.98
CA ASP A 530 -10.64 -7.86 11.34
C ASP A 530 -11.67 -6.92 10.69
N PHE A 531 -11.35 -5.62 10.59
CA PHE A 531 -12.13 -4.65 9.82
C PHE A 531 -12.21 -5.04 8.34
N ILE A 532 -11.06 -5.26 7.69
CA ILE A 532 -11.01 -5.55 6.25
C ILE A 532 -11.72 -6.87 5.92
N ASN A 533 -11.54 -7.92 6.73
CA ASN A 533 -12.28 -9.18 6.55
C ASN A 533 -13.80 -8.97 6.59
N TYR A 534 -14.31 -8.16 7.52
CA TYR A 534 -15.73 -7.85 7.60
C TYR A 534 -16.23 -7.09 6.37
N ILE A 535 -15.51 -6.06 5.92
CA ILE A 535 -15.89 -5.28 4.73
C ILE A 535 -15.79 -6.11 3.44
N LEU A 536 -14.76 -6.94 3.29
CA LEU A 536 -14.60 -7.86 2.16
C LEU A 536 -15.70 -8.95 2.12
N ALA A 537 -16.33 -9.27 3.24
CA ALA A 537 -17.50 -10.15 3.28
C ALA A 537 -18.82 -9.46 2.90
N LEU A 538 -18.89 -8.11 2.84
CA LEU A 538 -20.14 -7.41 2.54
C LEU A 538 -20.61 -7.61 1.08
N PRO A 539 -21.92 -7.83 0.83
CA PRO A 539 -22.46 -7.89 -0.51
C PRO A 539 -22.38 -6.52 -1.22
N LYS A 540 -22.39 -6.50 -2.56
CA LYS A 540 -22.14 -5.30 -3.38
C LYS A 540 -23.12 -4.13 -3.13
N ASN A 541 -24.29 -4.38 -2.54
CA ASN A 541 -25.29 -3.38 -2.15
C ASN A 541 -25.16 -2.90 -0.68
N LYS A 542 -24.15 -3.37 0.06
CA LYS A 542 -23.83 -2.96 1.44
C LYS A 542 -22.36 -2.55 1.62
N LEU A 543 -21.49 -2.94 0.68
CA LEU A 543 -20.12 -2.46 0.59
C LEU A 543 -20.09 -0.93 0.38
N PRO A 544 -19.35 -0.16 1.19
CA PRO A 544 -19.08 1.26 0.91
C PRO A 544 -18.33 1.46 -0.42
N GLN A 545 -18.56 2.59 -1.09
CA GLN A 545 -17.77 3.01 -2.25
C GLN A 545 -16.59 3.88 -1.83
N THR A 546 -16.70 4.53 -0.68
CA THR A 546 -15.62 5.27 -0.03
C THR A 546 -15.50 4.81 1.43
N ILE A 547 -14.28 4.63 1.91
CA ILE A 547 -13.95 4.37 3.32
C ILE A 547 -12.87 5.36 3.74
N THR A 548 -13.04 5.99 4.90
CA THR A 548 -12.02 6.80 5.58
C THR A 548 -11.67 6.21 6.93
N THR A 549 -10.46 6.51 7.41
CA THR A 549 -10.00 6.18 8.76
C THR A 549 -8.86 7.11 9.16
N SER A 550 -8.88 7.51 10.42
CA SER A 550 -8.00 8.54 11.00
C SER A 550 -6.94 7.97 11.95
N TYR A 551 -6.72 6.66 11.83
CA TYR A 551 -5.89 5.81 12.69
C TYR A 551 -4.66 5.29 11.93
N GLY A 552 -3.53 5.12 12.62
CA GLY A 552 -2.25 4.74 12.02
C GLY A 552 -1.10 4.64 13.03
N GLU A 553 -0.11 3.83 12.66
CA GLU A 553 1.03 3.38 13.47
C GLU A 553 2.35 3.74 12.78
N ASN A 554 3.49 3.72 13.48
CA ASN A 554 4.80 3.72 12.80
C ASN A 554 4.95 2.42 11.97
N GLU A 555 5.42 2.48 10.72
CA GLU A 555 5.55 1.29 9.85
C GLU A 555 6.46 0.21 10.47
N GLN A 556 7.41 0.61 11.31
CA GLN A 556 8.30 -0.30 12.06
C GLN A 556 7.66 -0.92 13.32
N SER A 557 6.58 -0.35 13.85
CA SER A 557 5.87 -0.92 15.01
C SER A 557 4.90 -2.03 14.61
N VAL A 558 4.59 -2.13 13.32
CA VAL A 558 3.79 -3.20 12.70
C VAL A 558 4.67 -4.41 12.33
N PRO A 559 4.27 -5.65 12.64
CA PRO A 559 4.97 -6.85 12.15
C PRO A 559 5.00 -6.90 10.60
N PRO A 560 6.17 -6.97 9.94
CA PRO A 560 6.27 -6.83 8.48
C PRO A 560 5.44 -7.81 7.62
N LYS A 561 5.19 -9.04 8.10
CA LYS A 561 4.26 -9.98 7.45
C LYS A 561 2.80 -9.50 7.54
N TYR A 562 2.38 -8.99 8.70
CA TYR A 562 1.02 -8.49 8.93
C TYR A 562 0.77 -7.23 8.10
N ALA A 563 1.69 -6.25 8.14
CA ALA A 563 1.62 -5.05 7.31
C ALA A 563 1.44 -5.37 5.81
N LYS A 564 2.20 -6.33 5.29
CA LYS A 564 2.09 -6.76 3.88
C LYS A 564 0.73 -7.38 3.55
N LYS A 565 0.22 -8.31 4.36
CA LYS A 565 -1.11 -8.93 4.11
C LYS A 565 -2.26 -7.94 4.31
N VAL A 566 -2.20 -7.08 5.33
CA VAL A 566 -3.18 -5.99 5.52
C VAL A 566 -3.17 -5.04 4.32
N CYS A 567 -1.99 -4.67 3.83
CA CYS A 567 -1.86 -3.83 2.64
C CYS A 567 -2.41 -4.50 1.36
N SER A 568 -2.13 -5.79 1.13
CA SER A 568 -2.71 -6.50 -0.02
C SER A 568 -4.25 -6.55 0.07
N MET A 569 -4.81 -6.69 1.28
CA MET A 569 -6.26 -6.70 1.50
C MET A 569 -6.92 -5.32 1.33
N PHE A 570 -6.20 -4.21 1.48
CA PHE A 570 -6.67 -2.91 0.99
C PHE A 570 -6.72 -2.88 -0.55
N GLY A 571 -5.77 -3.52 -1.22
CA GLY A 571 -5.82 -3.77 -2.66
C GLY A 571 -7.02 -4.65 -3.08
N GLU A 572 -7.38 -5.65 -2.28
CA GLU A 572 -8.58 -6.47 -2.48
C GLU A 572 -9.89 -5.65 -2.35
N LEU A 573 -9.92 -4.64 -1.46
CA LEU A 573 -11.01 -3.65 -1.42
C LEU A 573 -11.03 -2.75 -2.66
N GLY A 574 -9.85 -2.29 -3.11
CA GLY A 574 -9.68 -1.56 -4.35
C GLY A 574 -10.23 -2.31 -5.58
N LEU A 575 -9.91 -3.62 -5.69
CA LEU A 575 -10.43 -4.52 -6.73
C LEU A 575 -11.97 -4.63 -6.72
N ARG A 576 -12.61 -4.47 -5.55
CA ARG A 576 -14.07 -4.43 -5.41
C ARG A 576 -14.70 -3.05 -5.64
N GLY A 577 -13.92 -2.05 -6.02
CA GLY A 577 -14.39 -0.71 -6.33
C GLY A 577 -14.56 0.19 -5.12
N VAL A 578 -13.80 -0.06 -4.04
CA VAL A 578 -13.77 0.80 -2.84
C VAL A 578 -12.59 1.77 -2.91
N SER A 579 -12.86 3.05 -2.70
CA SER A 579 -11.84 4.06 -2.41
C SER A 579 -11.50 4.02 -0.92
N VAL A 580 -10.30 3.57 -0.55
CA VAL A 580 -9.85 3.50 0.85
C VAL A 580 -8.86 4.64 1.13
N LEU A 581 -9.21 5.50 2.07
CA LEU A 581 -8.43 6.68 2.46
C LEU A 581 -7.96 6.58 3.92
N PHE A 582 -6.74 7.05 4.16
CA PHE A 582 -6.07 7.08 5.46
C PHE A 582 -5.54 8.49 5.75
N SER A 583 -5.60 8.95 7.00
CA SER A 583 -4.75 10.04 7.48
C SER A 583 -3.27 9.69 7.25
N SER A 584 -2.42 10.68 6.98
CA SER A 584 -0.98 10.40 6.78
C SER A 584 -0.21 10.26 8.09
N GLY A 585 -0.76 10.76 9.20
CA GLY A 585 -0.14 10.81 10.53
C GLY A 585 0.30 12.23 10.91
N ASP A 586 0.60 12.43 12.20
CA ASP A 586 0.82 13.75 12.80
C ASP A 586 2.21 13.90 13.46
N THR A 587 3.19 13.19 12.93
CA THR A 587 4.60 13.12 13.38
C THR A 587 5.59 13.79 12.41
N GLY A 588 5.13 14.30 11.27
CA GLY A 588 5.93 15.01 10.26
C GLY A 588 6.96 14.14 9.53
N VAL A 589 8.20 14.13 10.03
CA VAL A 589 9.27 13.21 9.56
C VAL A 589 9.43 11.99 10.49
N GLY A 590 8.68 11.94 11.59
CA GLY A 590 8.79 10.96 12.66
C GLY A 590 8.96 11.61 14.04
N SER A 591 8.45 10.91 15.05
CA SER A 591 8.55 11.30 16.46
C SER A 591 9.82 10.73 17.10
N ALA A 592 9.89 9.39 17.24
CA ALA A 592 11.07 8.67 17.70
C ALA A 592 12.34 8.88 16.87
N CYS A 593 12.18 9.05 15.55
CA CYS A 593 13.26 9.14 14.55
C CYS A 593 14.43 8.13 14.73
N GLN A 594 14.11 6.90 15.16
CA GLN A 594 15.09 5.88 15.49
C GLN A 594 14.56 4.49 15.11
N THR A 595 15.42 3.63 14.54
CA THR A 595 15.07 2.24 14.23
C THR A 595 14.89 1.39 15.49
N ASN A 596 13.83 0.58 15.53
CA ASN A 596 13.59 -0.43 16.58
C ASN A 596 14.27 -1.79 16.29
N ASP A 597 15.06 -1.89 15.22
CA ASP A 597 15.76 -3.09 14.75
C ASP A 597 16.99 -3.52 15.58
N GLY A 598 17.06 -3.06 16.84
CA GLY A 598 18.18 -3.25 17.76
C GLY A 598 19.45 -2.44 17.43
N LYS A 599 19.48 -1.68 16.32
CA LYS A 599 20.65 -0.85 15.94
C LYS A 599 20.55 0.61 16.39
N ASN A 600 19.38 1.05 16.85
CA ASN A 600 19.11 2.43 17.29
C ASN A 600 19.59 3.49 16.28
N THR A 601 19.41 3.23 14.98
CA THR A 601 19.91 4.10 13.91
C THR A 601 18.96 5.26 13.68
N THR A 602 19.48 6.49 13.65
CA THR A 602 18.68 7.69 13.34
C THR A 602 18.04 7.58 11.96
N ARG A 603 16.72 7.66 11.89
CA ARG A 603 15.93 7.39 10.68
C ARG A 603 14.58 8.10 10.73
N PHE A 604 14.11 8.64 9.60
CA PHE A 604 12.74 9.17 9.48
C PHE A 604 11.75 8.01 9.43
N LEU A 605 10.58 8.17 10.05
CA LEU A 605 9.65 7.07 10.30
C LEU A 605 8.40 7.22 9.41
N PRO A 606 8.22 6.33 8.40
CA PRO A 606 6.98 6.27 7.64
C PRO A 606 5.83 5.71 8.50
N ILE A 607 4.60 6.14 8.21
CA ILE A 607 3.39 5.74 8.93
C ILE A 607 2.65 4.65 8.15
N PHE A 608 2.16 3.62 8.82
CA PHE A 608 1.30 2.57 8.25
C PHE A 608 -0.11 2.68 8.85
N PRO A 609 -1.20 2.45 8.10
CA PRO A 609 -1.26 2.07 6.68
C PRO A 609 -0.99 3.17 5.64
N ALA A 610 -0.75 4.43 6.01
CA ALA A 610 -0.53 5.53 5.04
C ALA A 610 0.52 5.22 3.94
N ALA A 611 1.62 4.57 4.32
CA ALA A 611 2.71 4.15 3.46
C ALA A 611 2.41 2.89 2.61
N CYS A 612 1.26 2.23 2.79
CA CYS A 612 0.80 1.17 1.88
C CYS A 612 0.54 1.74 0.48
N PRO A 613 1.02 1.11 -0.62
CA PRO A 613 0.73 1.54 -1.99
C PRO A 613 -0.73 1.35 -2.44
N TRP A 614 -1.56 0.63 -1.68
CA TRP A 614 -2.94 0.27 -2.04
C TRP A 614 -4.03 1.06 -1.29
N VAL A 615 -3.64 2.15 -0.61
CA VAL A 615 -4.55 3.15 -0.02
C VAL A 615 -4.21 4.55 -0.54
N THR A 616 -5.16 5.48 -0.45
CA THR A 616 -4.91 6.91 -0.70
C THR A 616 -4.60 7.61 0.62
N SER A 617 -3.36 8.04 0.82
CA SER A 617 -2.94 8.75 2.03
C SER A 617 -3.22 10.25 1.90
N VAL A 618 -3.79 10.84 2.95
CA VAL A 618 -4.25 12.23 3.01
C VAL A 618 -3.46 13.01 4.06
N GLY A 619 -2.62 13.93 3.61
CA GLY A 619 -1.88 14.88 4.45
C GLY A 619 -2.68 16.13 4.83
N GLY A 620 -2.05 16.98 5.62
CA GLY A 620 -2.67 18.16 6.21
C GLY A 620 -2.20 19.49 5.62
N THR A 621 -3.14 20.44 5.48
CA THR A 621 -2.88 21.86 5.24
C THR A 621 -3.36 22.74 6.40
N GLN A 622 -2.89 23.99 6.41
CA GLN A 622 -3.30 25.07 7.30
C GLN A 622 -3.32 26.39 6.52
N TYR A 623 -4.06 27.38 7.05
CA TYR A 623 -4.38 28.65 6.40
C TYR A 623 -5.22 28.52 5.14
N VAL A 624 -5.82 29.62 4.70
CA VAL A 624 -6.53 29.72 3.41
C VAL A 624 -6.10 30.99 2.66
N GLU A 625 -6.05 30.89 1.33
CA GLU A 625 -5.60 31.92 0.38
C GLU A 625 -4.21 32.54 0.69
N PRO A 626 -3.11 31.80 0.51
CA PRO A 626 -3.01 30.40 0.05
C PRO A 626 -3.08 29.38 1.19
N GLU A 627 -3.43 28.12 0.86
CA GLU A 627 -3.16 27.00 1.77
C GLU A 627 -1.65 26.72 1.84
N HIS A 628 -1.15 26.43 3.03
CA HIS A 628 0.21 25.94 3.28
C HIS A 628 0.13 24.52 3.84
N ALA A 629 1.20 23.73 3.67
CA ALA A 629 1.34 22.47 4.37
C ALA A 629 1.36 22.68 5.90
N VAL A 630 0.70 21.77 6.65
CA VAL A 630 0.72 21.80 8.11
C VAL A 630 1.97 21.11 8.67
N ASP A 631 2.47 21.65 9.77
CA ASP A 631 3.81 21.35 10.28
C ASP A 631 3.97 19.98 10.94
N PHE A 632 2.85 19.33 11.30
CA PHE A 632 2.82 17.94 11.77
C PHE A 632 2.52 16.91 10.67
N SER A 633 2.15 17.32 9.44
CA SER A 633 1.69 16.40 8.38
C SER A 633 2.73 15.32 8.08
N SER A 634 2.47 14.08 8.48
CA SER A 634 3.41 12.99 8.25
C SER A 634 3.52 12.66 6.77
N GLY A 635 4.74 12.36 6.38
CA GLY A 635 5.07 11.96 5.02
C GLY A 635 6.47 11.39 4.93
N GLY A 636 6.88 11.06 3.72
CA GLY A 636 8.21 10.54 3.42
C GLY A 636 8.13 9.33 2.53
N PHE A 637 8.90 8.30 2.86
CA PHE A 637 9.07 7.11 2.03
C PHE A 637 9.10 5.85 2.89
N SER A 638 8.28 4.87 2.52
CA SER A 638 8.21 3.55 3.13
C SER A 638 9.56 2.82 3.12
N ASP A 639 9.89 2.11 4.20
CA ASP A 639 10.99 1.14 4.24
C ASP A 639 10.51 -0.27 3.84
N LEU A 640 9.24 -0.59 4.06
CA LEU A 640 8.65 -1.91 3.83
C LEU A 640 8.14 -2.13 2.39
N PHE A 641 7.60 -1.08 1.76
CA PHE A 641 6.92 -1.13 0.47
C PHE A 641 7.73 -0.43 -0.63
N PRO A 642 8.07 -1.12 -1.74
CA PRO A 642 8.78 -0.50 -2.87
C PRO A 642 7.87 0.51 -3.58
N ARG A 643 8.47 1.50 -4.23
CA ARG A 643 7.71 2.53 -4.97
C ARG A 643 6.86 1.89 -6.09
N PRO A 644 5.52 2.04 -6.06
CA PRO A 644 4.67 1.52 -7.12
C PRO A 644 4.81 2.35 -8.41
N LYS A 645 4.57 1.71 -9.55
CA LYS A 645 4.77 2.29 -10.90
C LYS A 645 4.01 3.60 -11.11
N TYR A 646 2.81 3.74 -10.56
CA TYR A 646 1.92 4.90 -10.79
C TYR A 646 2.53 6.23 -10.31
N GLN A 647 3.35 6.23 -9.26
CA GLN A 647 3.95 7.45 -8.67
C GLN A 647 5.43 7.64 -9.00
N ASP A 648 6.05 6.73 -9.77
CA ASP A 648 7.51 6.75 -9.98
C ASP A 648 7.99 8.04 -10.67
N ALA A 649 7.20 8.60 -11.60
CA ALA A 649 7.51 9.88 -12.23
C ALA A 649 7.43 11.06 -11.24
N ALA A 650 6.37 11.13 -10.43
CA ALA A 650 6.13 12.19 -9.46
C ALA A 650 7.22 12.21 -8.36
N VAL A 651 7.52 11.04 -7.78
CA VAL A 651 8.57 10.88 -6.77
C VAL A 651 9.96 11.19 -7.34
N LYS A 652 10.27 10.78 -8.58
CA LYS A 652 11.54 11.15 -9.24
C LYS A 652 11.68 12.66 -9.42
N GLY A 653 10.57 13.35 -9.73
CA GLY A 653 10.50 14.81 -9.71
C GLY A 653 10.92 15.38 -8.35
N TYR A 654 10.26 14.96 -7.27
CA TYR A 654 10.59 15.42 -5.91
C TYR A 654 12.03 15.11 -5.50
N LEU A 655 12.51 13.88 -5.71
CA LEU A 655 13.87 13.48 -5.36
C LEU A 655 14.93 14.29 -6.11
N SER A 656 14.63 14.80 -7.32
CA SER A 656 15.52 15.72 -8.04
C SER A 656 15.60 17.12 -7.40
N ILE A 657 14.56 17.56 -6.69
CA ILE A 657 14.50 18.82 -5.94
C ILE A 657 15.18 18.67 -4.56
N LEU A 658 14.99 17.51 -3.92
CA LEU A 658 15.57 17.18 -2.61
C LEU A 658 17.10 16.98 -2.68
N GLY A 659 17.59 16.35 -3.74
CA GLY A 659 19.02 16.04 -3.93
C GLY A 659 19.58 15.15 -2.81
N ASP A 660 20.77 15.48 -2.32
CA ASP A 660 21.44 14.77 -1.22
C ASP A 660 20.90 15.12 0.19
N ARG A 661 19.83 15.90 0.31
CA ARG A 661 19.23 16.22 1.62
C ARG A 661 18.65 14.95 2.25
N TRP A 662 18.88 14.78 3.56
CA TRP A 662 18.46 13.62 4.36
C TRP A 662 19.00 12.25 3.89
N LYS A 663 20.06 12.24 3.07
CA LYS A 663 20.73 11.03 2.58
C LYS A 663 21.06 10.05 3.72
N GLY A 664 20.50 8.85 3.65
CA GLY A 664 20.64 7.79 4.66
C GLY A 664 19.48 7.71 5.67
N LEU A 665 18.76 8.82 5.92
CA LEU A 665 17.67 8.87 6.90
C LEU A 665 16.34 8.33 6.37
N TYR A 666 16.19 8.07 5.07
CA TYR A 666 14.98 7.55 4.45
C TYR A 666 15.31 6.57 3.30
N ASN A 667 14.30 5.89 2.75
CA ASN A 667 14.43 4.99 1.60
C ASN A 667 13.99 5.66 0.28
N PRO A 668 14.92 6.14 -0.59
CA PRO A 668 14.57 6.75 -1.88
C PRO A 668 14.00 5.79 -2.93
N ALA A 669 13.88 4.48 -2.62
CA ALA A 669 13.20 3.48 -3.44
C ALA A 669 11.80 3.10 -2.92
N GLY A 670 11.37 3.66 -1.79
CA GLY A 670 10.09 3.34 -1.15
C GLY A 670 8.86 4.03 -1.76
N ARG A 671 7.67 3.54 -1.40
CA ARG A 671 6.38 4.22 -1.60
C ARG A 671 6.43 5.59 -0.92
N GLY A 672 6.37 6.66 -1.71
CA GLY A 672 6.32 8.03 -1.21
C GLY A 672 4.89 8.39 -0.80
N PHE A 673 4.70 9.04 0.35
CA PHE A 673 3.38 9.43 0.87
C PHE A 673 3.44 10.83 1.51
N PRO A 674 2.33 11.58 1.61
CA PRO A 674 0.96 11.24 1.20
C PRO A 674 0.71 11.30 -0.32
N ASP A 675 -0.53 11.02 -0.75
CA ASP A 675 -0.97 11.11 -2.15
C ASP A 675 -1.68 12.44 -2.46
N VAL A 676 -2.41 12.98 -1.48
CA VAL A 676 -3.21 14.21 -1.54
C VAL A 676 -3.24 14.88 -0.15
N ALA A 677 -3.89 16.04 -0.01
CA ALA A 677 -4.11 16.69 1.29
C ALA A 677 -5.47 17.36 1.43
N ALA A 678 -5.82 17.74 2.65
CA ALA A 678 -6.89 18.69 2.99
C ALA A 678 -6.52 19.44 4.28
N GLN A 679 -7.30 20.44 4.69
CA GLN A 679 -7.08 21.16 5.96
C GLN A 679 -6.97 20.17 7.13
N GLY A 680 -6.06 20.45 8.07
CA GLY A 680 -5.83 19.60 9.24
C GLY A 680 -5.78 20.37 10.57
N LYS A 681 -5.96 21.70 10.59
CA LYS A 681 -5.72 22.50 11.81
C LYS A 681 -6.91 23.35 12.24
N ARG A 682 -7.14 23.42 13.56
CA ARG A 682 -8.21 24.20 14.22
C ARG A 682 -9.62 23.85 13.73
N PHE A 683 -9.91 22.57 13.57
CA PHE A 683 -11.27 22.13 13.27
C PHE A 683 -12.15 22.29 14.51
N HIS A 684 -13.30 22.96 14.38
CA HIS A 684 -14.32 22.87 15.41
C HIS A 684 -14.85 21.44 15.49
N VAL A 685 -14.85 20.87 16.68
CA VAL A 685 -15.48 19.57 17.02
C VAL A 685 -16.32 19.76 18.28
N ILE A 686 -17.44 19.06 18.37
CA ILE A 686 -18.22 18.96 19.62
C ILE A 686 -17.99 17.59 20.26
N ASP A 687 -17.56 17.57 21.52
CA ASP A 687 -17.62 16.39 22.40
C ASP A 687 -17.99 16.82 23.83
N GLU A 688 -19.15 16.36 24.32
CA GLU A 688 -19.68 16.75 25.63
C GLU A 688 -18.88 16.21 26.84
N VAL A 689 -18.00 15.23 26.61
CA VAL A 689 -17.14 14.64 27.65
C VAL A 689 -15.80 15.36 27.70
N ALA A 690 -15.20 15.63 26.52
CA ALA A 690 -13.88 16.24 26.40
C ALA A 690 -13.79 17.60 27.10
N ASN A 691 -14.87 18.40 27.07
CA ASN A 691 -14.95 19.64 27.83
C ASN A 691 -16.37 19.92 28.34
N LYS A 692 -16.62 19.55 29.60
CA LYS A 692 -17.90 19.72 30.29
C LYS A 692 -18.34 21.18 30.53
N THR A 693 -17.45 22.14 30.30
CA THR A 693 -17.72 23.59 30.48
C THR A 693 -18.06 24.28 29.17
N ASN A 694 -17.41 23.87 28.08
CA ASN A 694 -17.77 24.23 26.71
C ASN A 694 -17.45 23.03 25.81
N PRO A 695 -18.45 22.27 25.34
CA PRO A 695 -18.22 21.02 24.60
C PRO A 695 -17.64 21.26 23.20
N ASP A 696 -17.56 22.53 22.78
CA ASP A 696 -16.95 22.98 21.54
C ASP A 696 -15.43 23.20 21.72
N ILE A 697 -14.64 22.42 21.00
CA ILE A 697 -13.18 22.40 21.07
C ILE A 697 -12.57 22.62 19.69
N LEU A 698 -11.30 23.03 19.65
CA LEU A 698 -10.50 23.04 18.43
C LEU A 698 -9.54 21.86 18.42
N VAL A 699 -9.43 21.21 17.28
CA VAL A 699 -8.63 19.99 17.08
C VAL A 699 -7.64 20.18 15.93
N GLY A 700 -6.44 19.63 16.08
CA GLY A 700 -5.46 19.42 15.01
C GLY A 700 -5.29 17.95 14.66
N GLY A 701 -4.97 17.68 13.40
CA GLY A 701 -4.54 16.37 12.92
C GLY A 701 -4.91 16.10 11.47
N THR A 702 -4.15 15.24 10.81
CA THR A 702 -4.49 14.65 9.50
C THR A 702 -5.72 13.74 9.60
N SER A 703 -6.08 13.33 10.83
CA SER A 703 -7.40 12.87 11.22
C SER A 703 -8.56 13.76 10.76
N ALA A 704 -8.36 15.07 10.71
CA ALA A 704 -9.40 15.99 10.21
C ALA A 704 -9.43 16.06 8.66
N SER A 705 -8.29 15.80 8.04
CA SER A 705 -8.06 15.91 6.59
C SER A 705 -8.61 14.70 5.82
N ALA A 706 -8.40 13.49 6.34
CA ALA A 706 -8.89 12.24 5.74
C ALA A 706 -10.42 12.20 5.52
N PRO A 707 -11.29 12.40 6.53
CA PRO A 707 -12.74 12.40 6.35
C PRO A 707 -13.22 13.56 5.48
N ALA A 708 -12.53 14.71 5.48
CA ALA A 708 -12.85 15.84 4.62
C ALA A 708 -12.61 15.52 3.13
N PHE A 709 -11.47 14.94 2.79
CA PHE A 709 -11.18 14.49 1.42
C PHE A 709 -12.07 13.30 1.01
N ALA A 710 -12.30 12.35 1.93
CA ALA A 710 -13.14 11.19 1.67
C ALA A 710 -14.62 11.57 1.45
N ALA A 711 -15.14 12.61 2.12
CA ALA A 711 -16.47 13.13 1.84
C ALA A 711 -16.60 13.66 0.40
N ILE A 712 -15.56 14.34 -0.12
CA ILE A 712 -15.47 14.76 -1.52
C ILE A 712 -15.46 13.54 -2.46
N VAL A 713 -14.68 12.50 -2.17
CA VAL A 713 -14.68 11.25 -2.95
C VAL A 713 -16.03 10.54 -2.90
N ALA A 714 -16.74 10.57 -1.77
CA ALA A 714 -18.09 10.01 -1.64
C ALA A 714 -19.11 10.77 -2.52
N LEU A 715 -19.02 12.10 -2.61
CA LEU A 715 -19.82 12.94 -3.52
C LEU A 715 -19.52 12.63 -5.00
N LEU A 716 -18.26 12.44 -5.37
CA LEU A 716 -17.88 12.03 -6.73
C LEU A 716 -18.41 10.61 -7.07
N ASN A 717 -18.29 9.66 -6.14
CA ASN A 717 -18.86 8.32 -6.26
C ASN A 717 -20.41 8.35 -6.35
N ASN A 718 -21.08 9.29 -5.68
CA ASN A 718 -22.52 9.53 -5.87
C ASN A 718 -22.83 10.06 -7.28
N ALA A 719 -22.12 11.09 -7.75
CA ALA A 719 -22.32 11.68 -9.07
C ALA A 719 -22.14 10.64 -10.20
N ARG A 720 -21.12 9.78 -10.09
CA ARG A 720 -20.87 8.68 -11.02
C ARG A 720 -21.98 7.64 -11.00
N THR A 721 -22.35 7.13 -9.82
CA THR A 721 -23.40 6.10 -9.70
C THR A 721 -24.80 6.60 -10.07
N ALA A 722 -25.10 7.90 -9.90
CA ALA A 722 -26.32 8.53 -10.37
C ALA A 722 -26.41 8.56 -11.92
N ARG A 723 -25.26 8.61 -12.60
CA ARG A 723 -25.10 8.48 -14.07
C ARG A 723 -24.89 7.02 -14.53
N HIS A 724 -25.12 6.04 -13.65
CA HIS A 724 -24.88 4.61 -13.86
C HIS A 724 -23.42 4.20 -14.15
N LEU A 725 -22.46 5.09 -13.89
CA LEU A 725 -21.03 4.79 -13.99
C LEU A 725 -20.53 4.04 -12.73
N PRO A 726 -19.49 3.21 -12.86
CA PRO A 726 -18.85 2.59 -11.70
C PRO A 726 -18.18 3.64 -10.79
N PRO A 727 -18.05 3.35 -9.47
CA PRO A 727 -17.27 4.18 -8.56
C PRO A 727 -15.79 4.25 -8.98
N LEU A 728 -15.06 5.23 -8.45
CA LEU A 728 -13.65 5.44 -8.76
C LEU A 728 -12.76 4.25 -8.34
N GLY A 729 -13.11 3.57 -7.24
CA GLY A 729 -12.29 2.48 -6.69
C GLY A 729 -11.00 3.00 -6.06
N PHE A 730 -9.92 2.23 -6.16
CA PHE A 730 -8.60 2.64 -5.69
C PHE A 730 -8.09 3.84 -6.52
N LEU A 731 -7.87 4.98 -5.85
CA LEU A 731 -7.79 6.28 -6.55
C LEU A 731 -6.43 6.58 -7.17
N ASN A 732 -5.34 6.03 -6.63
CA ASN A 732 -4.00 6.57 -6.90
C ASN A 732 -3.64 6.55 -8.41
N PRO A 733 -3.92 5.51 -9.21
CA PRO A 733 -3.63 5.52 -10.64
C PRO A 733 -4.42 6.61 -11.41
N TRP A 734 -5.62 7.00 -10.98
CA TRP A 734 -6.34 8.15 -11.52
C TRP A 734 -5.73 9.47 -11.03
N ILE A 735 -5.38 9.61 -9.75
CA ILE A 735 -4.76 10.83 -9.18
C ILE A 735 -3.45 11.17 -9.91
N TYR A 736 -2.49 10.24 -9.94
CA TYR A 736 -1.16 10.47 -10.51
C TYR A 736 -1.16 10.57 -12.05
N SER A 737 -2.26 10.24 -12.74
CA SER A 737 -2.38 10.39 -14.21
C SER A 737 -3.16 11.64 -14.64
N ILE A 738 -4.34 11.88 -14.06
CA ILE A 738 -5.23 12.98 -14.47
C ILE A 738 -5.90 13.72 -13.31
N GLY A 739 -6.23 13.04 -12.21
CA GLY A 739 -6.96 13.60 -11.07
C GLY A 739 -6.22 14.75 -10.37
N HIS A 740 -4.88 14.77 -10.40
CA HIS A 740 -4.08 15.90 -9.90
C HIS A 740 -4.39 17.24 -10.58
N LYS A 741 -5.00 17.25 -11.79
CA LYS A 741 -5.47 18.48 -12.45
C LYS A 741 -6.69 19.10 -11.77
N GLY A 742 -7.42 18.31 -10.99
CA GLY A 742 -8.48 18.75 -10.09
C GLY A 742 -8.00 19.10 -8.69
N LEU A 743 -6.68 19.09 -8.43
CA LEU A 743 -6.10 19.48 -7.15
C LEU A 743 -5.42 20.86 -7.25
N ASN A 744 -5.23 21.50 -6.11
CA ASN A 744 -4.51 22.76 -5.96
C ASN A 744 -3.13 22.46 -5.36
N ASP A 745 -2.09 22.71 -6.16
CA ASP A 745 -0.67 22.46 -5.87
C ASP A 745 -0.17 23.31 -4.68
N VAL A 746 0.11 22.65 -3.54
CA VAL A 746 0.53 23.32 -2.31
C VAL A 746 2.05 23.50 -2.33
N THR A 747 2.49 24.76 -2.44
CA THR A 747 3.90 25.10 -2.70
C THR A 747 4.60 25.81 -1.54
N HIS A 748 3.94 25.89 -0.38
CA HIS A 748 4.39 26.65 0.78
C HIS A 748 4.23 25.85 2.09
N GLY A 749 5.14 26.06 3.03
CA GLY A 749 5.21 25.30 4.28
C GLY A 749 5.99 23.99 4.16
N GLY A 750 5.82 23.13 5.16
CA GLY A 750 6.49 21.84 5.27
C GLY A 750 6.29 21.25 6.67
N SER A 751 6.47 19.94 6.81
CA SER A 751 6.39 19.26 8.10
C SER A 751 7.76 19.13 8.78
N ARG A 752 7.74 18.85 10.09
CA ARG A 752 8.91 18.82 10.98
C ARG A 752 8.77 17.73 12.04
N GLY A 753 9.90 17.28 12.60
CA GLY A 753 9.97 16.18 13.56
C GLY A 753 11.40 15.98 14.07
N CYS A 754 11.73 14.78 14.59
CA CYS A 754 13.04 14.45 15.16
C CYS A 754 13.57 15.49 16.16
N THR A 755 12.73 15.92 17.09
CA THR A 755 12.95 17.10 17.95
C THR A 755 13.85 16.84 19.17
N GLY A 756 14.23 15.59 19.42
CA GLY A 756 15.02 15.17 20.59
C GLY A 756 14.20 14.62 21.76
N LYS A 757 12.88 14.64 21.64
CA LYS A 757 11.94 13.99 22.56
C LYS A 757 10.78 13.41 21.76
N ASP A 758 10.36 12.20 22.10
CA ASP A 758 9.16 11.58 21.57
C ASP A 758 7.90 12.33 22.05
N ILE A 759 6.87 12.45 21.20
CA ILE A 759 5.65 13.18 21.50
C ILE A 759 4.59 12.35 22.25
N TYR A 760 4.67 11.02 22.20
CA TYR A 760 3.71 10.10 22.81
C TYR A 760 4.23 9.55 24.16
N SER A 761 5.35 8.84 24.16
CA SER A 761 5.99 8.28 25.35
C SER A 761 6.74 9.32 26.18
N GLY A 762 7.16 10.42 25.54
CA GLY A 762 7.99 11.44 26.16
C GLY A 762 9.46 11.05 26.38
N LEU A 763 9.93 9.92 25.82
CA LEU A 763 11.32 9.48 25.93
C LEU A 763 12.29 10.37 25.13
N PRO A 764 13.60 10.42 25.49
CA PRO A 764 14.61 11.10 24.68
C PRO A 764 14.83 10.41 23.32
N THR A 765 14.96 11.20 22.25
CA THR A 765 15.14 10.70 20.87
C THR A 765 16.33 11.34 20.17
N PRO A 766 16.80 10.81 19.02
CA PRO A 766 17.83 11.46 18.22
C PRO A 766 17.34 12.80 17.64
N ILE A 767 18.10 13.87 17.88
CA ILE A 767 17.88 15.16 17.21
C ILE A 767 18.43 15.10 15.79
N VAL A 768 17.59 15.42 14.80
CA VAL A 768 18.06 15.72 13.43
C VAL A 768 17.87 17.22 13.17
N PRO A 769 18.95 18.02 13.08
CA PRO A 769 18.83 19.46 12.88
C PRO A 769 18.05 19.81 11.60
N TYR A 770 17.02 20.65 11.76
CA TYR A 770 16.12 21.11 10.69
C TYR A 770 15.34 20.01 9.95
N ALA A 771 15.17 18.83 10.55
CA ALA A 771 14.48 17.69 9.93
C ALA A 771 13.09 18.09 9.41
N SER A 772 12.91 18.00 8.09
CA SER A 772 11.72 18.52 7.44
C SER A 772 11.48 17.94 6.05
N TRP A 773 10.22 17.75 5.72
CA TRP A 773 9.76 17.65 4.34
C TRP A 773 9.17 18.99 3.94
N ASN A 774 9.58 19.54 2.80
CA ASN A 774 9.08 20.81 2.28
C ASN A 774 7.96 20.58 1.27
N ALA A 775 6.95 21.45 1.29
CA ALA A 775 5.98 21.56 0.21
C ALA A 775 6.66 22.06 -1.08
N THR A 776 6.40 21.45 -2.23
CA THR A 776 7.05 21.79 -3.51
C THR A 776 6.17 21.49 -4.72
N LYS A 777 6.27 22.35 -5.74
CA LYS A 777 5.49 22.26 -6.98
C LYS A 777 5.39 20.83 -7.56
N GLY A 778 4.20 20.25 -7.54
CA GLY A 778 3.85 19.01 -8.23
C GLY A 778 3.41 17.87 -7.31
N TRP A 779 4.36 17.14 -6.73
CA TRP A 779 4.13 16.15 -5.67
C TRP A 779 5.20 16.29 -4.59
N ASP A 780 4.80 16.26 -3.32
CA ASP A 780 5.73 16.25 -2.19
C ASP A 780 5.30 15.32 -1.04
N PRO A 781 6.25 14.86 -0.21
CA PRO A 781 6.00 14.07 0.99
C PRO A 781 5.51 14.92 2.18
N VAL A 782 4.59 15.87 1.94
CA VAL A 782 3.85 16.60 2.99
C VAL A 782 2.37 16.70 2.66
N THR A 783 2.06 16.97 1.40
CA THR A 783 0.72 17.24 0.88
C THR A 783 0.36 16.43 -0.37
N GLY A 784 1.28 15.59 -0.86
CA GLY A 784 1.07 14.78 -2.05
C GLY A 784 0.89 15.68 -3.26
N HIS A 785 -0.18 15.47 -4.03
CA HIS A 785 -0.59 16.35 -5.13
C HIS A 785 -1.45 17.56 -4.70
N GLY A 786 -1.56 17.85 -3.40
CA GLY A 786 -2.28 19.00 -2.87
C GLY A 786 -3.78 18.78 -2.63
N THR A 787 -4.54 19.87 -2.56
CA THR A 787 -5.90 19.91 -1.99
C THR A 787 -7.02 19.93 -3.02
N PRO A 788 -8.24 19.44 -2.71
CA PRO A 788 -9.26 19.19 -3.74
C PRO A 788 -10.00 20.44 -4.23
N ASP A 789 -10.13 20.61 -5.55
CA ASP A 789 -11.18 21.44 -6.16
C ASP A 789 -12.31 20.53 -6.64
N PHE A 790 -13.42 20.47 -5.89
CA PHE A 790 -14.53 19.56 -6.19
C PHE A 790 -15.12 19.76 -7.59
N LYS A 791 -15.15 20.98 -8.13
CA LYS A 791 -15.70 21.24 -9.46
C LYS A 791 -14.79 20.64 -10.53
N ARG A 792 -13.49 20.89 -10.45
CA ARG A 792 -12.52 20.29 -11.39
C ARG A 792 -12.49 18.77 -11.27
N LEU A 793 -12.57 18.22 -10.06
CA LEU A 793 -12.62 16.75 -9.84
C LEU A 793 -13.93 16.11 -10.34
N LEU A 794 -15.03 16.87 -10.46
CA LEU A 794 -16.33 16.42 -10.99
C LEU A 794 -16.43 16.51 -12.52
N GLU A 795 -15.54 17.29 -13.16
CA GLU A 795 -15.40 17.39 -14.62
C GLU A 795 -14.50 16.29 -15.22
N LEU A 796 -13.76 15.55 -14.39
CA LEU A 796 -12.80 14.49 -14.73
C LEU A 796 -13.33 13.04 -14.57
#